data_AF-E4ZYB1-F1
#
_entry.id   AF-E4ZYB1-F1
#
_cell.length_a   1.000
_cell.length_b   1.000
_cell.length_c   1.000
_cell.angle_alpha   90.00
_cell.angle_beta   90.00
_cell.angle_gamma   90.00
#
_symmetry.space_group_name_H-M   'P 1'
#
loop_
_entity.id
_entity.type
_entity.pdbx_description
1 polymer ?
#
loop_
_entity_poly.entity_id
_entity_poly.type
_entity_poly.pdbx_seq_one_letter_code
_entity_poly.pdbx_strand_id
1 'polypeptide(L)'
;MPDLSDRERERDPSRRRPHGDEPRRRRRESHGGSAEPERRRQSLDPERRRKRESRAEPMINTNIDTNTVHNHDGRRRNGHRPTDSSGELLPKPERQARAKQRSPSRPSRREYARRHDANETGEEELPAPPRRNRQSSRRNSATGKSGSRSRSSAPLSLDALAKLDKSNAKKAGGWGTYDYDDEYLKEVRRKEKELEKRRVKEERERKREELRIGEREANRRAKEREMERLDEEKTRKRKEERRTAAAAAAALSGGEGKRRSAHADDEREERRQRREAEYTPSEAEAKKERRRQEKQRRTEMKRRRVISGPLAEEGAIDGDEYQYMMEKRGGSGGPPTVYSAEELAKRKKWKKIIIGVLSVLIILAIIIPVAVMLSNKSSNDNNGGSNSAPASVNEPKTSNLDGHDRNSVPEADRGGILDPWSWFDTEDFNITYTNELVGGLPIIGLNMTWDDEVQANPSVPKLSDPFEYGKMPIRGVNVGGWLNIEPFITPSYFENFGSRDGVVDEWTLMTKLGPAKARSTLEQHYSTFITKNTFKEIRDAGMDHVRFPFGYWMVQTYDDDPYLPQVSWRYLLRGIEYCRQNGLRVNLDLHGAPGSQNGWNHSGRQGSIRWLNGTDGEKNGQRTLDIHHQLSVFFAQPRYANLVTMYGLVNEPRNVELDTEVVVSWTEKAVSQIRKDGIKGVIVFGDGFMGLDNWQGKLQNIDNLLLDVHQYVVFNIDQLSLKPRDKLNFACSAWTQQSRRSMDRTTGFGPTMCGEWSQADSDCTTFINNVATGTRWEGTFDTGNASTSILSPQCPLKSSQCSCDTPNADPRDYHPEYKKFLYQFAIAQMDAFEAGWGWFYWTWETERATQWSYRRGREAGILPQTAFERDWKCPRDPRDLDSFEGI
;
A
#
# COMPACT_ATOMS: atom_id res chain seq x y z
N MET A 1 31.48 24.72 -51.39
CA MET A 1 31.62 25.81 -52.38
C MET A 1 31.77 27.17 -51.70
N PRO A 2 33.00 27.57 -51.35
CA PRO A 2 34.21 26.77 -51.15
C PRO A 2 34.67 26.77 -49.67
N ASP A 3 35.70 26.03 -49.27
CA ASP A 3 36.02 24.61 -49.47
C ASP A 3 37.24 24.24 -48.61
N LEU A 4 37.50 22.94 -48.41
CA LEU A 4 38.81 22.36 -48.05
C LEU A 4 39.43 22.75 -46.68
N SER A 5 40.28 21.92 -46.04
CA SER A 5 40.63 20.51 -46.31
C SER A 5 41.21 19.84 -45.07
N ASP A 6 41.02 18.53 -44.96
CA ASP A 6 41.75 17.63 -44.07
C ASP A 6 43.26 17.64 -44.31
N ARG A 7 44.03 17.15 -43.32
CA ARG A 7 45.00 16.09 -43.62
C ARG A 7 45.34 15.20 -42.43
N GLU A 8 45.25 13.91 -42.68
CA GLU A 8 45.49 12.84 -41.70
C GLU A 8 46.98 12.69 -41.37
N ARG A 9 47.30 12.01 -40.26
CA ARG A 9 47.90 10.67 -40.35
C ARG A 9 47.95 9.91 -39.04
N GLU A 10 47.50 8.67 -39.08
CA GLU A 10 47.65 7.67 -38.02
C GLU A 10 49.09 7.14 -37.94
N ARG A 11 49.46 6.58 -36.77
CA ARG A 11 50.07 5.24 -36.65
C ARG A 11 50.27 4.81 -35.18
N ASP A 12 49.50 3.81 -34.76
CA ASP A 12 49.97 2.83 -33.75
C ASP A 12 51.08 1.96 -34.39
N PRO A 13 52.05 1.45 -33.62
CA PRO A 13 51.95 0.02 -33.31
C PRO A 13 52.38 -0.38 -31.88
N SER A 14 51.52 -1.18 -31.27
CA SER A 14 51.66 -1.81 -29.96
C SER A 14 52.97 -2.57 -29.62
N ARG A 15 53.31 -2.55 -28.31
CA ARG A 15 53.97 -3.60 -27.49
C ARG A 15 55.34 -4.20 -27.91
N ARG A 16 56.32 -4.07 -26.99
CA ARG A 16 57.09 -5.22 -26.40
C ARG A 16 57.91 -4.82 -25.15
N ARG A 17 58.10 -5.77 -24.21
CA ARG A 17 59.16 -5.76 -23.17
C ARG A 17 60.37 -6.57 -23.69
N PRO A 18 61.56 -6.49 -23.06
CA PRO A 18 61.91 -7.55 -22.09
C PRO A 18 62.77 -7.15 -20.86
N HIS A 19 62.61 -7.95 -19.80
CA HIS A 19 63.55 -8.36 -18.72
C HIS A 19 64.74 -7.51 -18.22
N GLY A 20 64.84 -7.40 -16.88
CA GLY A 20 65.92 -8.10 -16.14
C GLY A 20 66.78 -7.30 -15.14
N ASP A 21 66.47 -7.31 -13.83
CA ASP A 21 67.21 -8.10 -12.81
C ASP A 21 66.87 -7.74 -11.33
N GLU A 22 67.14 -8.66 -10.40
CA GLU A 22 67.05 -8.51 -8.92
C GLU A 22 68.46 -8.23 -8.36
N PRO A 23 68.67 -7.53 -7.21
CA PRO A 23 68.46 -8.21 -5.90
C PRO A 23 68.09 -7.32 -4.68
N ARG A 24 67.00 -7.70 -4.00
CA ARG A 24 66.93 -8.11 -2.56
C ARG A 24 67.71 -7.37 -1.43
N ARG A 25 66.92 -7.11 -0.36
CA ARG A 25 67.22 -7.15 1.12
C ARG A 25 67.98 -5.96 1.75
N ARG A 26 67.83 -5.62 3.06
CA ARG A 26 66.77 -5.87 4.10
C ARG A 26 66.95 -4.96 5.34
N ARG A 27 65.84 -4.39 5.84
CA ARG A 27 65.32 -4.31 7.24
C ARG A 27 66.28 -4.42 8.49
N ARG A 28 66.09 -3.48 9.45
CA ARG A 28 66.02 -3.60 10.96
C ARG A 28 67.00 -2.75 11.82
N GLU A 29 66.41 -2.04 12.81
CA GLU A 29 66.75 -1.92 14.27
C GLU A 29 68.20 -1.57 14.69
N SER A 30 68.51 -0.63 15.61
CA SER A 30 67.96 -0.43 16.97
C SER A 30 68.62 0.74 17.77
N HIS A 31 68.02 1.10 18.92
CA HIS A 31 68.61 1.72 20.15
C HIS A 31 68.99 3.23 20.21
N GLY A 32 68.90 3.78 21.46
CA GLY A 32 69.30 5.14 21.88
C GLY A 32 68.25 5.77 22.83
N GLY A 33 68.60 6.14 24.08
CA GLY A 33 67.60 6.60 25.06
C GLY A 33 68.09 7.62 26.12
N SER A 34 67.18 8.00 27.04
CA SER A 34 67.37 8.88 28.23
C SER A 34 67.68 10.38 27.93
N ALA A 35 67.33 11.37 28.77
CA ALA A 35 66.87 11.36 30.17
C ALA A 35 66.03 12.63 30.57
N GLU A 36 65.06 12.47 31.48
CA GLU A 36 64.75 13.24 32.74
C GLU A 36 64.86 14.80 32.87
N PRO A 37 64.27 15.47 33.92
CA PRO A 37 64.10 14.98 35.32
C PRO A 37 62.78 15.22 36.10
N GLU A 38 62.55 14.31 37.07
CA GLU A 38 61.94 14.43 38.41
C GLU A 38 60.79 15.46 38.70
N ARG A 39 59.75 15.13 39.48
CA ARG A 39 59.82 14.54 40.84
C ARG A 39 58.61 13.65 41.22
N ARG A 40 58.93 12.48 41.82
CA ARG A 40 58.48 11.92 43.13
C ARG A 40 57.03 12.22 43.60
N ARG A 41 56.23 11.29 44.16
CA ARG A 41 56.39 9.91 44.71
C ARG A 41 54.98 9.39 45.14
N GLN A 42 54.65 8.12 45.44
CA GLN A 42 55.27 6.77 45.33
C GLN A 42 54.19 5.67 45.62
N SER A 43 54.40 4.42 45.14
CA SER A 43 54.08 3.09 45.76
C SER A 43 52.75 2.80 46.54
N LEU A 44 52.09 1.62 46.45
CA LEU A 44 52.38 0.34 45.75
C LEU A 44 51.13 -0.59 45.69
N ASP A 45 51.24 -1.68 44.93
CA ASP A 45 50.30 -2.82 44.71
C ASP A 45 50.39 -3.88 45.87
N PRO A 46 49.76 -5.10 45.93
CA PRO A 46 49.02 -5.85 44.89
C PRO A 46 47.81 -6.78 45.25
N GLU A 47 47.19 -7.31 44.18
CA GLU A 47 46.45 -8.58 43.96
C GLU A 47 45.95 -9.54 45.09
N ARG A 48 44.76 -10.13 44.82
CA ARG A 48 44.34 -11.57 44.91
C ARG A 48 43.50 -12.16 46.08
N ARG A 49 42.48 -12.92 45.61
CA ARG A 49 41.89 -14.23 46.08
C ARG A 49 40.74 -14.29 47.12
N ARG A 50 39.65 -14.91 46.63
CA ARG A 50 38.79 -15.98 47.25
C ARG A 50 37.77 -15.64 48.37
N LYS A 51 36.48 -15.79 47.99
CA LYS A 51 35.40 -16.62 48.61
C LYS A 51 35.02 -16.49 50.12
N ARG A 52 33.68 -16.40 50.30
CA ARG A 52 32.78 -16.83 51.40
C ARG A 52 32.22 -15.74 52.33
N GLU A 53 30.88 -15.81 52.48
CA GLU A 53 30.07 -15.69 53.71
C GLU A 53 30.35 -14.49 54.66
N SER A 54 29.42 -13.59 54.99
CA SER A 54 28.01 -13.86 55.33
C SER A 54 27.17 -12.58 55.59
N ARG A 55 25.84 -12.76 55.76
CA ARG A 55 24.87 -11.91 56.50
C ARG A 55 24.85 -10.39 56.29
N ALA A 56 23.74 -9.90 55.69
CA ALA A 56 22.75 -9.06 56.40
C ALA A 56 21.43 -8.94 55.61
N GLU A 57 20.38 -9.67 56.04
CA GLU A 57 18.98 -9.24 55.91
C GLU A 57 18.49 -8.79 57.29
N PRO A 58 17.57 -7.81 57.37
CA PRO A 58 16.14 -8.15 57.58
C PRO A 58 15.17 -7.18 56.85
N MET A 59 13.86 -7.45 56.68
CA MET A 59 13.05 -8.68 56.82
C MET A 59 11.73 -8.53 56.05
N ILE A 60 11.28 -9.65 55.44
CA ILE A 60 9.92 -10.24 55.54
C ILE A 60 8.70 -9.28 55.61
N ASN A 61 7.80 -9.40 54.62
CA ASN A 61 6.47 -9.92 54.94
C ASN A 61 5.92 -10.83 53.81
N THR A 62 5.33 -11.96 54.19
CA THR A 62 4.96 -13.07 53.28
C THR A 62 3.72 -13.81 53.78
N ASN A 63 2.80 -14.15 52.87
CA ASN A 63 1.86 -15.28 52.90
C ASN A 63 1.40 -15.46 51.44
N ILE A 64 1.54 -16.58 50.70
CA ILE A 64 1.60 -18.03 50.99
C ILE A 64 0.23 -18.63 51.34
N ASP A 65 -0.44 -19.20 50.34
CA ASP A 65 -0.59 -20.67 50.19
C ASP A 65 -0.75 -20.99 48.67
N THR A 66 0.04 -21.87 48.03
CA THR A 66 0.04 -23.36 48.01
C THR A 66 -1.29 -23.99 47.49
N ASN A 67 -1.33 -25.11 46.75
CA ASN A 67 -0.28 -26.03 46.28
C ASN A 67 -0.72 -26.83 45.02
N THR A 68 0.18 -27.12 44.05
CA THR A 68 0.11 -28.31 43.15
C THR A 68 1.41 -28.48 42.34
N VAL A 69 1.80 -29.72 42.01
CA VAL A 69 3.19 -30.08 41.63
C VAL A 69 3.26 -31.08 40.46
N HIS A 70 4.20 -30.86 39.53
CA HIS A 70 4.66 -31.73 38.43
C HIS A 70 3.61 -32.09 37.33
N ASN A 71 3.97 -32.25 36.04
CA ASN A 71 5.24 -32.66 35.44
C ASN A 71 5.73 -31.73 34.30
N HIS A 72 7.05 -31.75 34.06
CA HIS A 72 7.64 -31.34 32.78
C HIS A 72 7.58 -32.50 31.79
N ASP A 73 7.21 -32.23 30.53
CA ASP A 73 7.58 -33.11 29.42
C ASP A 73 7.90 -32.30 28.15
N GLY A 74 9.02 -32.62 27.51
CA GLY A 74 9.72 -31.74 26.57
C GLY A 74 9.34 -31.98 25.11
N ARG A 75 8.21 -31.41 24.65
CA ARG A 75 7.83 -31.46 23.23
C ARG A 75 8.77 -30.64 22.34
N ARG A 76 9.84 -31.28 21.84
CA ARG A 76 10.59 -30.83 20.66
C ARG A 76 9.59 -30.56 19.52
N ARG A 77 9.41 -29.30 19.13
CA ARG A 77 8.73 -28.97 17.87
C ARG A 77 9.64 -29.35 16.72
N ASN A 78 9.24 -30.33 15.91
CA ASN A 78 9.87 -30.54 14.61
C ASN A 78 9.60 -29.30 13.75
N GLY A 79 10.64 -28.79 13.07
CA GLY A 79 10.51 -27.61 12.22
C GLY A 79 9.46 -27.80 11.13
N HIS A 80 8.75 -26.71 10.80
CA HIS A 80 7.84 -26.72 9.66
C HIS A 80 8.62 -26.93 8.37
N ARG A 81 7.97 -27.57 7.39
CA ARG A 81 8.58 -28.04 6.15
C ARG A 81 7.99 -27.22 5.00
N PRO A 82 8.80 -26.64 4.10
CA PRO A 82 8.28 -25.74 3.07
C PRO A 82 7.24 -26.43 2.16
N THR A 83 6.19 -25.68 1.88
CA THR A 83 5.17 -25.97 0.86
C THR A 83 5.26 -24.95 -0.27
N ASP A 84 4.68 -25.28 -1.42
CA ASP A 84 4.44 -24.34 -2.51
C ASP A 84 3.16 -23.50 -2.29
N SER A 85 2.84 -22.64 -3.28
CA SER A 85 1.66 -21.77 -3.31
C SER A 85 0.32 -22.51 -3.47
N SER A 86 0.33 -23.83 -3.67
CA SER A 86 -0.84 -24.72 -3.60
C SER A 86 -0.94 -25.45 -2.25
N GLY A 87 0.03 -25.25 -1.36
CA GLY A 87 0.12 -25.95 -0.07
C GLY A 87 0.73 -27.35 -0.15
N GLU A 88 1.29 -27.76 -1.29
CA GLU A 88 1.88 -29.10 -1.45
C GLU A 88 3.35 -29.12 -0.99
N LEU A 89 3.79 -30.23 -0.41
CA LEU A 89 5.09 -30.34 0.28
C LEU A 89 6.25 -30.51 -0.71
N LEU A 90 7.22 -29.59 -0.67
CA LEU A 90 8.35 -29.63 -1.59
C LEU A 90 9.14 -30.97 -1.49
N PRO A 91 9.55 -31.54 -2.64
CA PRO A 91 10.32 -32.78 -2.69
C PRO A 91 11.69 -32.58 -2.03
N LYS A 92 12.20 -33.64 -1.39
CA LYS A 92 13.54 -33.60 -0.78
C LYS A 92 14.62 -33.63 -1.88
N PRO A 93 15.68 -32.82 -1.79
CA PRO A 93 16.85 -33.01 -2.64
C PRO A 93 17.49 -34.37 -2.37
N GLU A 94 17.94 -35.06 -3.42
CA GLU A 94 18.58 -36.37 -3.29
C GLU A 94 19.88 -36.28 -2.49
N ARG A 95 20.00 -37.11 -1.44
CA ARG A 95 21.27 -37.33 -0.75
C ARG A 95 22.15 -38.26 -1.58
N GLN A 96 22.91 -37.71 -2.52
CA GLN A 96 24.05 -38.43 -3.08
C GLN A 96 25.05 -38.75 -1.97
N ALA A 97 25.29 -40.04 -1.74
CA ALA A 97 26.22 -40.51 -0.71
C ALA A 97 27.67 -40.21 -1.12
N ARG A 98 28.53 -39.86 -0.14
CA ARG A 98 29.96 -39.64 -0.35
C ARG A 98 30.68 -40.93 -0.77
N ALA A 99 30.76 -41.19 -2.08
CA ALA A 99 31.76 -42.09 -2.64
C ALA A 99 33.17 -41.48 -2.45
N LYS A 100 34.15 -42.30 -2.05
CA LYS A 100 35.54 -41.85 -1.86
C LYS A 100 36.23 -41.65 -3.22
N GLN A 101 37.08 -40.63 -3.31
CA GLN A 101 37.91 -40.40 -4.50
C GLN A 101 38.85 -41.58 -4.78
N ARG A 102 38.85 -42.06 -6.03
CA ARG A 102 40.01 -42.70 -6.68
C ARG A 102 39.87 -42.58 -8.20
N SER A 103 40.80 -41.87 -8.83
CA SER A 103 41.05 -41.86 -10.29
C SER A 103 42.23 -42.81 -10.61
N PRO A 104 42.68 -43.02 -11.87
CA PRO A 104 42.18 -42.47 -13.15
C PRO A 104 42.09 -43.48 -14.34
N SER A 105 41.35 -43.15 -15.40
CA SER A 105 41.67 -43.51 -16.81
C SER A 105 40.82 -42.75 -17.87
N ARG A 106 41.40 -42.56 -19.07
CA ARG A 106 40.83 -42.05 -20.35
C ARG A 106 40.79 -43.22 -21.38
N PRO A 107 40.27 -43.11 -22.64
CA PRO A 107 39.59 -42.01 -23.37
C PRO A 107 38.08 -42.39 -23.61
N SER A 108 37.31 -42.19 -24.70
CA SER A 108 37.34 -41.53 -26.05
C SER A 108 35.86 -41.30 -26.47
N ARG A 109 35.41 -40.18 -27.08
CA ARG A 109 35.60 -39.60 -28.44
C ARG A 109 34.87 -40.33 -29.60
N ARG A 110 33.98 -39.58 -30.32
CA ARG A 110 33.26 -39.87 -31.60
C ARG A 110 31.96 -40.73 -31.51
N GLU A 111 30.94 -40.63 -32.39
CA GLU A 111 30.48 -39.62 -33.39
C GLU A 111 29.01 -39.87 -33.86
N TYR A 112 28.38 -38.85 -34.48
CA TYR A 112 27.28 -38.83 -35.49
C TYR A 112 25.93 -39.60 -35.38
N ALA A 113 24.89 -38.78 -35.24
CA ALA A 113 23.51 -38.80 -35.75
C ALA A 113 23.09 -39.52 -37.07
N ARG A 114 21.82 -39.98 -37.10
CA ARG A 114 20.71 -39.83 -38.13
C ARG A 114 19.45 -40.58 -37.59
N ARG A 115 18.18 -40.17 -37.70
CA ARG A 115 17.27 -39.68 -38.79
C ARG A 115 16.73 -40.76 -39.77
N HIS A 116 15.45 -41.15 -39.62
CA HIS A 116 14.32 -40.98 -40.59
C HIS A 116 13.12 -41.96 -40.32
N ASP A 117 11.88 -41.42 -40.34
CA ASP A 117 10.68 -41.73 -41.17
C ASP A 117 10.39 -43.17 -41.67
N ALA A 118 9.13 -43.65 -41.89
CA ALA A 118 7.76 -43.18 -41.56
C ALA A 118 6.65 -44.23 -41.91
N ASN A 119 5.41 -43.96 -41.44
CA ASN A 119 4.06 -44.30 -41.98
C ASN A 119 3.47 -45.73 -42.21
N GLU A 120 2.13 -45.78 -42.05
CA GLU A 120 1.10 -46.58 -42.79
C GLU A 120 1.03 -48.13 -42.64
N THR A 121 -0.10 -48.86 -42.80
CA THR A 121 -1.58 -48.69 -42.57
C THR A 121 -2.25 -50.09 -42.63
N GLY A 122 -3.49 -50.28 -42.15
CA GLY A 122 -4.30 -51.51 -42.43
C GLY A 122 -5.46 -51.77 -41.46
N GLU A 123 -6.55 -52.39 -41.95
CA GLU A 123 -7.83 -52.61 -41.23
C GLU A 123 -8.37 -54.06 -41.28
N GLU A 124 -9.51 -54.27 -40.60
CA GLU A 124 -10.62 -55.22 -40.87
C GLU A 124 -10.83 -56.58 -40.13
N GLU A 125 -12.11 -56.74 -39.75
CA GLU A 125 -12.95 -57.96 -39.62
C GLU A 125 -12.87 -58.91 -38.39
N LEU A 126 -13.93 -59.75 -38.27
CA LEU A 126 -14.48 -60.34 -37.04
C LEU A 126 -14.40 -61.88 -37.01
N PRO A 127 -14.63 -62.56 -35.85
CA PRO A 127 -15.97 -63.12 -35.58
C PRO A 127 -16.38 -63.26 -34.08
N ALA A 128 -17.59 -63.79 -33.81
CA ALA A 128 -18.16 -64.10 -32.49
C ALA A 128 -19.18 -65.28 -32.62
N PRO A 129 -19.99 -65.72 -31.61
CA PRO A 129 -19.96 -65.60 -30.15
C PRO A 129 -20.03 -67.01 -29.46
N PRO A 130 -20.45 -67.16 -28.17
CA PRO A 130 -21.77 -67.82 -27.97
C PRO A 130 -22.62 -67.47 -26.71
N ARG A 131 -23.95 -67.55 -26.90
CA ARG A 131 -25.02 -68.04 -25.99
C ARG A 131 -25.38 -67.34 -24.64
N ARG A 132 -26.45 -66.52 -24.73
CA ARG A 132 -27.74 -66.57 -23.99
C ARG A 132 -27.81 -67.24 -22.59
N ASN A 133 -28.57 -66.58 -21.69
CA ASN A 133 -29.87 -67.14 -21.26
C ASN A 133 -30.94 -66.04 -21.04
N ARG A 134 -32.22 -66.41 -20.90
CA ARG A 134 -33.40 -65.51 -20.80
C ARG A 134 -34.23 -65.78 -19.53
N GLN A 135 -34.90 -64.76 -19.01
CA GLN A 135 -36.22 -64.91 -18.39
C GLN A 135 -37.09 -63.65 -18.60
N SER A 136 -38.40 -63.78 -18.37
CA SER A 136 -39.46 -62.80 -18.63
C SER A 136 -40.34 -62.65 -17.36
N SER A 137 -41.38 -61.80 -17.24
CA SER A 137 -42.27 -61.21 -18.26
C SER A 137 -43.14 -60.04 -17.73
N ARG A 138 -43.96 -59.50 -18.66
CA ARG A 138 -45.26 -58.81 -18.49
C ARG A 138 -45.31 -57.32 -18.10
N ARG A 139 -46.33 -56.68 -18.70
CA ARG A 139 -46.80 -55.29 -18.51
C ARG A 139 -47.93 -55.25 -17.48
N ASN A 140 -48.20 -54.07 -16.92
CA ASN A 140 -49.52 -53.46 -17.07
C ASN A 140 -49.46 -51.93 -16.82
N SER A 141 -50.55 -51.24 -17.09
CA SER A 141 -50.66 -49.76 -17.19
C SER A 141 -51.69 -49.19 -16.22
N ALA A 142 -51.45 -47.97 -15.69
CA ALA A 142 -52.40 -46.84 -15.64
C ALA A 142 -52.04 -45.75 -14.60
N THR A 143 -52.24 -44.48 -14.99
CA THR A 143 -52.66 -43.31 -14.19
C THR A 143 -52.14 -43.07 -12.76
N GLY A 144 -51.49 -41.91 -12.54
CA GLY A 144 -51.34 -41.29 -11.22
C GLY A 144 -50.59 -39.95 -11.25
N LYS A 145 -51.23 -38.84 -10.84
CA LYS A 145 -50.57 -37.52 -10.74
C LYS A 145 -49.84 -37.37 -9.40
N SER A 146 -48.57 -37.00 -9.42
CA SER A 146 -47.98 -36.08 -8.43
C SER A 146 -46.70 -35.45 -8.99
N GLY A 147 -46.39 -34.22 -8.59
CA GLY A 147 -45.19 -33.50 -9.04
C GLY A 147 -44.01 -33.78 -8.10
N SER A 148 -42.82 -34.00 -8.67
CA SER A 148 -41.57 -34.13 -7.92
C SER A 148 -40.48 -33.27 -8.55
N ARG A 149 -39.72 -32.56 -7.70
CA ARG A 149 -38.60 -31.70 -8.12
C ARG A 149 -37.45 -32.57 -8.64
N SER A 150 -36.79 -32.16 -9.71
CA SER A 150 -35.49 -32.73 -10.08
C SER A 150 -34.50 -32.50 -8.93
N ARG A 151 -34.03 -33.59 -8.33
CA ARG A 151 -32.89 -33.53 -7.41
C ARG A 151 -31.62 -33.26 -8.21
N SER A 152 -30.75 -32.41 -7.68
CA SER A 152 -29.36 -32.33 -8.10
C SER A 152 -28.67 -33.70 -7.93
N SER A 153 -27.59 -33.90 -8.69
CA SER A 153 -26.73 -35.08 -8.62
C SER A 153 -26.29 -35.37 -7.18
N ALA A 154 -26.54 -36.60 -6.72
CA ALA A 154 -25.91 -37.11 -5.51
C ALA A 154 -24.46 -37.51 -5.82
N PRO A 155 -23.50 -37.34 -4.89
CA PRO A 155 -22.16 -37.90 -5.03
C PRO A 155 -22.22 -39.42 -5.20
N LEU A 156 -21.28 -39.97 -5.98
CA LEU A 156 -21.08 -41.42 -6.06
C LEU A 156 -20.61 -41.96 -4.70
N SER A 157 -21.08 -43.15 -4.34
CA SER A 157 -20.60 -43.82 -3.12
C SER A 157 -19.14 -44.24 -3.25
N LEU A 158 -18.43 -44.36 -2.12
CA LEU A 158 -17.03 -44.83 -2.08
C LEU A 158 -16.85 -46.21 -2.75
N ASP A 159 -17.86 -47.08 -2.67
CA ASP A 159 -17.87 -48.39 -3.35
C ASP A 159 -18.03 -48.28 -4.88
N ALA A 160 -18.69 -47.22 -5.38
CA ALA A 160 -18.73 -46.91 -6.82
C ALA A 160 -17.42 -46.27 -7.29
N LEU A 161 -16.82 -45.37 -6.50
CA LEU A 161 -15.50 -44.77 -6.77
C LEU A 161 -14.40 -45.84 -6.81
N ALA A 162 -14.33 -46.73 -5.82
CA ALA A 162 -13.37 -47.83 -5.78
C ALA A 162 -13.53 -48.80 -6.97
N LYS A 163 -14.76 -48.98 -7.49
CA LYS A 163 -15.01 -49.76 -8.72
C LYS A 163 -14.59 -49.00 -9.98
N LEU A 164 -14.75 -47.68 -10.01
CA LEU A 164 -14.29 -46.82 -11.10
C LEU A 164 -12.75 -46.85 -11.18
N ASP A 165 -12.06 -46.61 -10.08
CA ASP A 165 -10.59 -46.68 -10.01
C ASP A 165 -10.06 -48.08 -10.34
N LYS A 166 -10.69 -49.14 -9.83
CA LYS A 166 -10.34 -50.52 -10.18
C LYS A 166 -10.60 -50.86 -11.66
N SER A 167 -11.44 -50.08 -12.37
CA SER A 167 -11.60 -50.18 -13.83
C SER A 167 -10.56 -49.33 -14.59
N ASN A 168 -10.20 -48.16 -14.05
CA ASN A 168 -9.21 -47.24 -14.63
C ASN A 168 -7.80 -47.82 -14.52
N ALA A 169 -7.41 -48.32 -13.34
CA ALA A 169 -6.14 -49.02 -13.09
C ALA A 169 -6.01 -50.36 -13.84
N LYS A 170 -7.10 -50.87 -14.43
CA LYS A 170 -7.09 -52.03 -15.33
C LYS A 170 -7.06 -51.66 -16.83
N LYS A 171 -7.18 -50.37 -17.15
CA LYS A 171 -6.97 -49.80 -18.50
C LYS A 171 -5.59 -49.13 -18.62
N ALA A 172 -5.16 -48.41 -17.59
CA ALA A 172 -3.80 -47.87 -17.49
C ALA A 172 -2.84 -49.01 -17.10
N GLY A 173 -2.10 -49.53 -18.08
CA GLY A 173 -1.25 -50.70 -17.93
C GLY A 173 -0.03 -50.50 -17.02
N GLY A 174 -0.23 -50.71 -15.72
CA GLY A 174 0.83 -50.88 -14.71
C GLY A 174 1.12 -49.65 -13.85
N TRP A 175 1.05 -49.86 -12.53
CA TRP A 175 2.09 -49.55 -11.53
C TRP A 175 1.78 -50.36 -10.24
N GLY A 176 2.75 -50.49 -9.33
CA GLY A 176 2.74 -51.52 -8.28
C GLY A 176 1.71 -51.34 -7.15
N THR A 177 1.23 -52.46 -6.60
CA THR A 177 0.32 -52.53 -5.45
C THR A 177 1.04 -52.24 -4.13
N TYR A 178 0.53 -51.28 -3.35
CA TYR A 178 0.77 -51.21 -1.91
C TYR A 178 -0.36 -51.93 -1.17
N ASP A 179 -0.07 -53.07 -0.55
CA ASP A 179 -0.94 -53.64 0.48
C ASP A 179 -0.76 -52.84 1.78
N TYR A 180 -1.85 -52.25 2.26
CA TYR A 180 -1.97 -51.78 3.64
C TYR A 180 -2.52 -52.93 4.48
N ASP A 181 -1.94 -53.17 5.65
CA ASP A 181 -2.39 -54.28 6.49
C ASP A 181 -3.83 -54.07 7.01
N ASP A 182 -4.52 -55.20 7.20
CA ASP A 182 -5.93 -55.22 7.61
C ASP A 182 -6.10 -54.91 9.12
N GLU A 183 -5.04 -54.54 9.85
CA GLU A 183 -5.09 -54.10 11.24
C GLU A 183 -5.11 -52.56 11.32
N TYR A 184 -4.27 -51.89 10.55
CA TYR A 184 -4.29 -50.44 10.30
C TYR A 184 -5.68 -49.97 9.83
N LEU A 185 -6.29 -50.69 8.88
CA LEU A 185 -7.64 -50.39 8.38
C LEU A 185 -8.75 -50.59 9.44
N LYS A 186 -8.52 -51.38 10.50
CA LYS A 186 -9.44 -51.52 11.64
C LYS A 186 -9.21 -50.41 12.66
N GLU A 187 -7.95 -50.04 12.91
CA GLU A 187 -7.57 -48.96 13.82
C GLU A 187 -8.04 -47.58 13.34
N VAL A 188 -8.02 -47.31 12.02
CA VAL A 188 -8.60 -46.11 11.41
C VAL A 188 -10.12 -46.06 11.65
N ARG A 189 -10.86 -47.10 11.26
CA ARG A 189 -12.33 -47.17 11.46
C ARG A 189 -12.74 -47.05 12.93
N ARG A 190 -11.90 -47.51 13.86
CA ARG A 190 -12.11 -47.36 15.30
C ARG A 190 -12.03 -45.88 15.72
N LYS A 191 -10.99 -45.16 15.27
CA LYS A 191 -10.78 -43.73 15.57
C LYS A 191 -11.87 -42.85 14.96
N GLU A 192 -12.24 -43.07 13.70
CA GLU A 192 -13.34 -42.36 13.04
C GLU A 192 -14.67 -42.51 13.81
N LYS A 193 -14.97 -43.71 14.30
CA LYS A 193 -16.20 -44.01 15.06
C LYS A 193 -16.24 -43.36 16.45
N GLU A 194 -15.09 -43.03 17.04
CA GLU A 194 -15.02 -42.24 18.28
C GLU A 194 -15.09 -40.73 17.98
N LEU A 195 -14.48 -40.27 16.88
CA LEU A 195 -14.57 -38.90 16.39
C LEU A 195 -16.02 -38.49 16.10
N GLU A 196 -16.77 -39.30 15.36
CA GLU A 196 -18.17 -39.01 15.05
C GLU A 196 -19.07 -39.06 16.29
N LYS A 197 -18.80 -39.96 17.25
CA LYS A 197 -19.48 -39.97 18.56
C LYS A 197 -19.27 -38.67 19.34
N ARG A 198 -18.04 -38.11 19.30
CA ARG A 198 -17.74 -36.80 19.89
C ARG A 198 -18.50 -35.69 19.18
N ARG A 199 -18.41 -35.62 17.85
CA ARG A 199 -19.06 -34.60 17.02
C ARG A 199 -20.58 -34.53 17.26
N VAL A 200 -21.25 -35.68 17.35
CA VAL A 200 -22.69 -35.78 17.66
C VAL A 200 -23.03 -35.39 19.10
N LYS A 201 -22.11 -35.53 20.07
CA LYS A 201 -22.28 -35.01 21.44
C LYS A 201 -22.14 -33.48 21.46
N GLU A 202 -21.08 -32.98 20.84
CA GLU A 202 -20.75 -31.55 20.75
C GLU A 202 -21.88 -30.77 20.05
N GLU A 203 -22.45 -31.29 18.96
CA GLU A 203 -23.63 -30.70 18.28
C GLU A 203 -24.89 -30.66 19.17
N ARG A 204 -25.12 -31.70 19.99
CA ARG A 204 -26.26 -31.77 20.92
C ARG A 204 -26.13 -30.82 22.10
N GLU A 205 -24.91 -30.54 22.55
CA GLU A 205 -24.64 -29.56 23.61
C GLU A 205 -24.77 -28.13 23.06
N ARG A 206 -24.26 -27.86 21.85
CA ARG A 206 -24.46 -26.56 21.14
C ARG A 206 -25.95 -26.18 21.00
N LYS A 207 -26.77 -27.11 20.49
CA LYS A 207 -28.23 -26.89 20.33
C LYS A 207 -28.99 -26.65 21.64
N ARG A 208 -28.46 -27.11 22.78
CA ARG A 208 -29.05 -26.83 24.11
C ARG A 208 -28.73 -25.42 24.61
N GLU A 209 -27.56 -24.89 24.29
CA GLU A 209 -27.18 -23.53 24.70
C GLU A 209 -27.77 -22.47 23.76
N GLU A 210 -27.89 -22.75 22.45
CA GLU A 210 -28.65 -21.93 21.48
C GLU A 210 -30.09 -21.64 21.98
N LEU A 211 -30.79 -22.67 22.46
CA LEU A 211 -32.13 -22.54 23.04
C LEU A 211 -32.16 -21.62 24.28
N ARG A 212 -31.19 -21.75 25.18
CA ARG A 212 -31.06 -20.91 26.39
C ARG A 212 -30.73 -19.45 26.07
N ILE A 213 -29.92 -19.22 25.04
CA ILE A 213 -29.59 -17.87 24.55
C ILE A 213 -30.84 -17.22 23.96
N GLY A 214 -31.61 -17.94 23.14
CA GLY A 214 -32.87 -17.45 22.57
C GLY A 214 -33.92 -17.08 23.63
N GLU A 215 -34.06 -17.88 24.68
CA GLU A 215 -34.99 -17.63 25.79
C GLU A 215 -34.59 -16.42 26.65
N ARG A 216 -33.28 -16.17 26.82
CA ARG A 216 -32.73 -14.96 27.46
C ARG A 216 -32.94 -13.71 26.60
N GLU A 217 -32.70 -13.81 25.29
CA GLU A 217 -32.96 -12.75 24.31
C GLU A 217 -34.44 -12.34 24.29
N ALA A 218 -35.36 -13.30 24.28
CA ALA A 218 -36.81 -13.03 24.32
C ALA A 218 -37.21 -12.26 25.58
N ASN A 219 -36.70 -12.67 26.76
CA ASN A 219 -36.94 -11.96 28.02
C ASN A 219 -36.33 -10.55 28.06
N ARG A 220 -35.18 -10.32 27.41
CA ARG A 220 -34.60 -8.95 27.32
C ARG A 220 -35.49 -8.04 26.46
N ARG A 221 -35.88 -8.52 25.27
CA ARG A 221 -36.74 -7.79 24.32
C ARG A 221 -38.14 -7.49 24.89
N ALA A 222 -38.65 -8.31 25.80
CA ALA A 222 -39.89 -8.04 26.52
C ALA A 222 -39.75 -6.84 27.47
N LYS A 223 -38.68 -6.80 28.28
CA LYS A 223 -38.39 -5.70 29.21
C LYS A 223 -38.06 -4.39 28.51
N GLU A 224 -37.34 -4.44 27.40
CA GLU A 224 -37.04 -3.27 26.55
C GLU A 224 -38.33 -2.57 26.10
N ARG A 225 -39.32 -3.33 25.60
CA ARG A 225 -40.64 -2.79 25.21
C ARG A 225 -41.46 -2.23 26.36
N GLU A 226 -41.36 -2.82 27.54
CA GLU A 226 -42.06 -2.31 28.73
C GLU A 226 -41.49 -0.96 29.18
N MET A 227 -40.17 -0.82 29.19
CA MET A 227 -39.47 0.45 29.43
C MET A 227 -39.82 1.52 28.39
N GLU A 228 -39.90 1.15 27.12
CA GLU A 228 -40.23 2.07 26.01
C GLU A 228 -41.62 2.70 26.19
N ARG A 229 -42.66 1.90 26.50
CA ARG A 229 -44.00 2.45 26.84
C ARG A 229 -43.99 3.40 28.03
N LEU A 230 -43.19 3.09 29.06
CA LEU A 230 -43.12 3.91 30.28
C LEU A 230 -42.44 5.26 30.02
N ASP A 231 -41.54 5.35 29.04
CA ASP A 231 -40.93 6.63 28.65
C ASP A 231 -41.80 7.43 27.67
N GLU A 232 -42.55 6.76 26.77
CA GLU A 232 -43.61 7.42 25.99
C GLU A 232 -44.67 8.08 26.88
N GLU A 233 -45.14 7.38 27.94
CA GLU A 233 -46.15 7.95 28.85
C GLU A 233 -45.62 9.16 29.63
N LYS A 234 -44.37 9.09 30.14
CA LYS A 234 -43.69 10.21 30.78
C LYS A 234 -43.51 11.39 29.82
N THR A 235 -43.16 11.10 28.56
CA THR A 235 -43.00 12.11 27.52
C THR A 235 -44.33 12.76 27.14
N ARG A 236 -45.43 12.00 27.15
CA ARG A 236 -46.79 12.54 26.95
C ARG A 236 -47.17 13.49 28.10
N LYS A 237 -47.01 13.07 29.36
CA LYS A 237 -47.26 13.91 30.55
C LYS A 237 -46.45 15.21 30.52
N ARG A 238 -45.15 15.15 30.21
CA ARG A 238 -44.29 16.34 30.03
C ARG A 238 -44.72 17.29 28.90
N LYS A 239 -45.32 16.79 27.82
CA LYS A 239 -45.89 17.62 26.75
C LYS A 239 -47.19 18.30 27.20
N GLU A 240 -47.99 17.63 28.02
CA GLU A 240 -49.23 18.13 28.59
C GLU A 240 -48.98 19.22 29.65
N GLU A 241 -48.05 18.98 30.58
CA GLU A 241 -47.52 19.98 31.53
C GLU A 241 -46.97 21.24 30.83
N ARG A 242 -46.25 21.07 29.71
CA ARG A 242 -45.78 22.20 28.90
C ARG A 242 -46.90 22.96 28.21
N ARG A 243 -47.97 22.27 27.77
CA ARG A 243 -49.15 22.92 27.18
C ARG A 243 -49.93 23.74 28.20
N THR A 244 -50.16 23.21 29.40
CA THR A 244 -50.86 23.95 30.46
C THR A 244 -50.03 25.13 30.98
N ALA A 245 -48.72 24.97 31.13
CA ALA A 245 -47.81 26.08 31.46
C ALA A 245 -47.79 27.19 30.38
N ALA A 246 -47.79 26.81 29.09
CA ALA A 246 -47.85 27.77 27.99
C ALA A 246 -49.20 28.51 27.92
N ALA A 247 -50.32 27.83 28.18
CA ALA A 247 -51.64 28.44 28.26
C ALA A 247 -51.75 29.44 29.43
N ALA A 248 -51.20 29.10 30.61
CA ALA A 248 -51.13 30.00 31.75
C ALA A 248 -50.27 31.24 31.47
N ALA A 249 -49.13 31.08 30.77
CA ALA A 249 -48.30 32.20 30.36
C ALA A 249 -48.99 33.12 29.34
N ALA A 250 -49.76 32.56 28.39
CA ALA A 250 -50.52 33.33 27.41
C ALA A 250 -51.63 34.19 28.05
N ALA A 251 -52.28 33.68 29.10
CA ALA A 251 -53.30 34.41 29.86
C ALA A 251 -52.77 35.62 30.67
N LEU A 252 -51.45 35.73 30.85
CA LEU A 252 -50.79 36.80 31.61
C LEU A 252 -50.06 37.83 30.73
N SER A 253 -50.10 37.69 29.39
CA SER A 253 -49.26 38.44 28.46
C SER A 253 -50.07 39.12 27.34
N GLY A 254 -50.90 40.10 27.71
CA GLY A 254 -51.55 41.00 26.74
C GLY A 254 -50.54 41.99 26.13
N GLY A 255 -49.97 41.67 24.97
CA GLY A 255 -49.07 42.57 24.23
C GLY A 255 -48.52 41.94 22.95
N GLU A 256 -48.55 42.68 21.83
CA GLU A 256 -48.12 42.18 20.53
C GLU A 256 -46.59 42.23 20.34
N GLY A 257 -45.98 41.15 19.87
CA GLY A 257 -44.58 41.13 19.46
C GLY A 257 -44.13 39.79 18.86
N LYS A 258 -43.55 39.84 17.65
CA LYS A 258 -42.91 38.70 16.92
C LYS A 258 -43.82 37.60 16.33
N ARG A 259 -44.87 37.98 15.58
CA ARG A 259 -45.43 37.11 14.52
C ARG A 259 -44.49 37.06 13.29
N ARG A 260 -43.44 36.21 13.28
CA ARG A 260 -42.72 35.90 12.01
C ARG A 260 -41.88 34.61 11.91
N SER A 261 -42.05 33.62 12.79
CA SER A 261 -41.33 32.33 12.67
C SER A 261 -42.15 31.06 12.95
N ALA A 262 -43.48 31.15 13.07
CA ALA A 262 -44.34 29.99 13.37
C ALA A 262 -44.87 29.26 12.11
N HIS A 263 -45.24 30.01 11.05
CA HIS A 263 -45.96 29.46 9.90
C HIS A 263 -45.21 28.37 9.09
N ALA A 264 -43.89 28.26 9.21
CA ALA A 264 -43.09 27.31 8.42
C ALA A 264 -43.23 25.85 8.88
N ASP A 265 -43.48 25.61 10.17
CA ASP A 265 -43.69 24.25 10.70
C ASP A 265 -45.17 23.83 10.61
N ASP A 266 -46.11 24.74 10.87
CA ASP A 266 -47.56 24.47 10.75
C ASP A 266 -47.93 24.05 9.32
N GLU A 267 -47.44 24.74 8.29
CA GLU A 267 -47.69 24.40 6.88
C GLU A 267 -47.06 23.03 6.50
N ARG A 268 -45.99 22.65 7.19
CA ARG A 268 -45.29 21.37 6.98
C ARG A 268 -46.04 20.20 7.62
N GLU A 269 -46.62 20.43 8.79
CA GLU A 269 -47.51 19.49 9.47
C GLU A 269 -48.83 19.32 8.69
N GLU A 270 -49.40 20.40 8.13
CA GLU A 270 -50.61 20.34 7.29
C GLU A 270 -50.34 19.55 5.98
N ARG A 271 -49.23 19.83 5.28
CA ARG A 271 -48.81 19.07 4.08
C ARG A 271 -48.56 17.60 4.39
N ARG A 272 -48.17 17.26 5.62
CA ARG A 272 -48.01 15.88 6.07
C ARG A 272 -49.37 15.22 6.31
N GLN A 273 -50.27 15.88 7.05
CA GLN A 273 -51.61 15.36 7.33
C GLN A 273 -52.43 15.13 6.04
N ARG A 274 -52.32 16.04 5.05
CA ARG A 274 -52.95 15.84 3.73
C ARG A 274 -52.43 14.58 3.00
N ARG A 275 -51.13 14.28 3.07
CA ARG A 275 -50.51 13.08 2.47
C ARG A 275 -50.78 11.80 3.26
N GLU A 276 -51.05 11.90 4.56
CA GLU A 276 -51.45 10.76 5.41
C GLU A 276 -52.96 10.46 5.26
N ALA A 277 -53.78 11.45 4.85
CA ALA A 277 -55.18 11.28 4.48
C ALA A 277 -55.42 10.81 3.03
N GLU A 278 -54.40 10.85 2.16
CA GLU A 278 -54.47 10.51 0.73
C GLU A 278 -54.55 8.99 0.44
N TYR A 279 -54.37 8.14 1.46
CA TYR A 279 -54.41 6.68 1.34
C TYR A 279 -55.37 6.07 2.37
N THR A 280 -56.20 5.12 1.94
CA THR A 280 -56.99 4.31 2.89
C THR A 280 -56.06 3.44 3.76
N PRO A 281 -56.48 3.05 4.98
CA PRO A 281 -55.65 2.23 5.87
C PRO A 281 -55.16 0.92 5.23
N SER A 282 -55.99 0.28 4.42
CA SER A 282 -55.67 -0.95 3.68
C SER A 282 -54.65 -0.71 2.56
N GLU A 283 -54.70 0.42 1.86
CA GLU A 283 -53.68 0.78 0.86
C GLU A 283 -52.34 1.13 1.51
N ALA A 284 -52.37 1.85 2.63
CA ALA A 284 -51.18 2.16 3.41
C ALA A 284 -50.52 0.87 3.95
N GLU A 285 -51.33 -0.13 4.36
CA GLU A 285 -50.86 -1.45 4.77
C GLU A 285 -50.33 -2.27 3.58
N ALA A 286 -51.03 -2.34 2.44
CA ALA A 286 -50.54 -2.99 1.22
C ALA A 286 -49.26 -2.34 0.66
N LYS A 287 -49.05 -1.04 0.89
CA LYS A 287 -47.83 -0.29 0.54
C LYS A 287 -46.68 -0.59 1.53
N LYS A 288 -46.97 -0.84 2.81
CA LYS A 288 -46.01 -1.40 3.78
C LYS A 288 -45.66 -2.86 3.47
N GLU A 289 -46.62 -3.68 3.08
CA GLU A 289 -46.42 -5.11 2.84
C GLU A 289 -45.65 -5.39 1.54
N ARG A 290 -45.92 -4.65 0.45
CA ARG A 290 -45.02 -4.63 -0.72
C ARG A 290 -43.57 -4.29 -0.34
N ARG A 291 -43.36 -3.27 0.49
CA ARG A 291 -42.02 -2.88 0.97
C ARG A 291 -41.38 -3.95 1.86
N ARG A 292 -42.15 -4.73 2.63
CA ARG A 292 -41.67 -5.90 3.38
C ARG A 292 -41.24 -7.03 2.44
N GLN A 293 -42.10 -7.40 1.48
CA GLN A 293 -41.81 -8.45 0.49
C GLN A 293 -40.62 -8.08 -0.40
N GLU A 294 -40.51 -6.82 -0.82
CA GLU A 294 -39.35 -6.29 -1.56
C GLU A 294 -38.06 -6.34 -0.73
N LYS A 295 -38.13 -5.96 0.56
CA LYS A 295 -37.00 -6.04 1.50
C LYS A 295 -36.60 -7.49 1.78
N GLN A 296 -37.55 -8.41 1.88
CA GLN A 296 -37.31 -9.86 1.97
C GLN A 296 -36.65 -10.38 0.70
N ARG A 297 -37.15 -10.03 -0.50
CA ARG A 297 -36.56 -10.43 -1.78
C ARG A 297 -35.15 -9.86 -1.99
N ARG A 298 -34.87 -8.63 -1.52
CA ARG A 298 -33.50 -8.09 -1.42
C ARG A 298 -32.61 -8.87 -0.45
N THR A 299 -33.15 -9.31 0.69
CA THR A 299 -32.41 -10.12 1.68
C THR A 299 -32.13 -11.54 1.17
N GLU A 300 -33.06 -12.12 0.42
CA GLU A 300 -32.90 -13.44 -0.22
C GLU A 300 -31.93 -13.41 -1.40
N MET A 301 -31.93 -12.33 -2.20
CA MET A 301 -30.86 -12.08 -3.17
C MET A 301 -29.49 -11.89 -2.50
N LYS A 302 -29.43 -11.21 -1.34
CA LYS A 302 -28.19 -11.10 -0.54
C LYS A 302 -27.69 -12.46 -0.01
N ARG A 303 -28.56 -13.45 0.20
CA ARG A 303 -28.17 -14.83 0.51
C ARG A 303 -27.62 -15.63 -0.69
N ARG A 304 -27.54 -15.03 -1.89
CA ARG A 304 -27.07 -15.69 -3.13
C ARG A 304 -25.90 -14.98 -3.82
N ARG A 305 -25.27 -13.99 -3.20
CA ARG A 305 -23.96 -13.47 -3.66
C ARG A 305 -22.87 -14.00 -2.73
N VAL A 306 -21.99 -14.82 -3.29
CA VAL A 306 -20.63 -15.01 -2.76
C VAL A 306 -19.94 -13.65 -2.83
N ILE A 307 -19.21 -13.29 -1.78
CA ILE A 307 -18.37 -12.09 -1.72
C ILE A 307 -16.98 -12.55 -1.28
N SER A 308 -15.96 -12.12 -2.01
CA SER A 308 -14.57 -12.51 -1.85
C SER A 308 -13.73 -11.37 -1.29
N GLY A 309 -12.79 -11.70 -0.41
CA GLY A 309 -11.81 -10.79 0.18
C GLY A 309 -12.29 -10.08 1.46
N PRO A 310 -11.37 -9.70 2.39
CA PRO A 310 -9.94 -10.02 2.45
C PRO A 310 -9.64 -11.03 3.57
N LEU A 311 -9.58 -12.32 3.26
CA LEU A 311 -9.21 -13.39 4.22
C LEU A 311 -8.74 -14.65 3.46
N ALA A 312 -7.74 -14.49 2.60
CA ALA A 312 -7.29 -15.50 1.64
C ALA A 312 -5.81 -15.91 1.78
N GLU A 313 -5.11 -15.45 2.82
CA GLU A 313 -3.75 -15.89 3.17
C GLU A 313 -3.70 -16.68 4.51
N GLU A 314 -4.76 -16.64 5.34
CA GLU A 314 -4.86 -17.50 6.53
C GLU A 314 -5.48 -18.87 6.18
N GLY A 315 -4.64 -19.91 6.16
CA GLY A 315 -5.06 -21.28 5.90
C GLY A 315 -5.88 -21.89 7.04
N ALA A 316 -7.11 -22.34 6.71
CA ALA A 316 -7.98 -23.19 7.53
C ALA A 316 -8.48 -22.62 8.87
N ILE A 317 -9.53 -21.78 8.80
CA ILE A 317 -10.45 -21.52 9.91
C ILE A 317 -11.65 -22.48 9.80
N ASP A 318 -11.98 -23.16 10.90
CA ASP A 318 -13.06 -24.16 10.93
C ASP A 318 -14.46 -23.50 10.96
N GLY A 319 -15.42 -24.10 10.26
CA GLY A 319 -16.66 -23.43 9.84
C GLY A 319 -17.63 -22.98 10.95
N ASP A 320 -17.43 -23.43 12.20
CA ASP A 320 -18.27 -23.05 13.34
C ASP A 320 -17.95 -21.64 13.90
N GLU A 321 -16.73 -21.11 13.70
CA GLU A 321 -16.35 -19.78 14.23
C GLU A 321 -16.92 -18.62 13.39
N TYR A 322 -17.03 -18.81 12.08
CA TYR A 322 -17.62 -17.84 11.16
C TYR A 322 -19.09 -17.50 11.51
N GLN A 323 -19.82 -18.47 12.10
CA GLN A 323 -21.21 -18.28 12.51
C GLN A 323 -21.33 -17.48 13.82
N TYR A 324 -20.33 -17.53 14.71
CA TYR A 324 -20.25 -16.69 15.92
C TYR A 324 -20.00 -15.22 15.59
N MET A 325 -19.11 -14.96 14.62
CA MET A 325 -18.69 -13.61 14.20
C MET A 325 -19.84 -12.77 13.61
N MET A 326 -20.79 -13.39 12.91
CA MET A 326 -21.91 -12.69 12.27
C MET A 326 -23.00 -12.22 13.24
N GLU A 327 -23.12 -12.80 14.44
CA GLU A 327 -24.25 -12.54 15.34
C GLU A 327 -24.08 -11.29 16.23
N LYS A 328 -22.87 -10.72 16.31
CA LYS A 328 -22.53 -9.60 17.22
C LYS A 328 -22.33 -8.22 16.58
N ARG A 329 -22.41 -8.08 15.25
CA ARG A 329 -22.03 -6.82 14.58
C ARG A 329 -23.18 -5.79 14.51
N GLY A 330 -23.52 -5.19 15.65
CA GLY A 330 -24.55 -4.14 15.72
C GLY A 330 -24.46 -3.22 16.94
N GLY A 331 -24.15 -1.93 16.69
CA GLY A 331 -24.42 -0.80 17.60
C GLY A 331 -23.49 -0.64 18.80
N SER A 332 -22.67 0.41 18.80
CA SER A 332 -21.94 0.86 20.00
C SER A 332 -22.90 1.49 21.01
N GLY A 333 -23.09 0.83 22.16
CA GLY A 333 -23.94 1.30 23.26
C GLY A 333 -23.43 0.80 24.61
N GLY A 334 -22.37 1.42 25.12
CA GLY A 334 -21.83 1.08 26.45
C GLY A 334 -22.81 1.42 27.59
N PRO A 335 -22.85 0.66 28.69
CA PRO A 335 -23.76 0.91 29.79
C PRO A 335 -23.43 2.25 30.49
N PRO A 336 -24.44 3.05 30.88
CA PRO A 336 -24.22 4.34 31.51
C PRO A 336 -23.63 4.18 32.93
N THR A 337 -22.46 4.78 33.17
CA THR A 337 -21.89 4.89 34.52
C THR A 337 -22.66 5.94 35.32
N VAL A 338 -23.42 5.48 36.33
CA VAL A 338 -24.24 6.34 37.18
C VAL A 338 -23.35 7.01 38.23
N TYR A 339 -22.87 8.21 37.94
CA TYR A 339 -22.28 9.11 38.93
C TYR A 339 -23.36 9.76 39.79
N SER A 340 -23.07 10.01 41.07
CA SER A 340 -24.05 10.64 41.96
C SER A 340 -24.22 12.13 41.66
N ALA A 341 -25.36 12.70 42.07
CA ALA A 341 -25.65 14.13 41.89
C ALA A 341 -24.61 15.03 42.60
N GLU A 342 -24.04 14.57 43.71
CA GLU A 342 -23.03 15.31 44.47
C GLU A 342 -21.65 15.33 43.78
N GLU A 343 -21.27 14.22 43.13
CA GLU A 343 -20.00 14.12 42.40
C GLU A 343 -19.98 15.06 41.19
N LEU A 344 -21.10 15.13 40.46
CA LEU A 344 -21.30 16.06 39.35
C LEU A 344 -21.26 17.52 39.82
N ALA A 345 -21.77 17.83 41.02
CA ALA A 345 -21.66 19.16 41.62
C ALA A 345 -20.20 19.51 41.98
N LYS A 346 -19.47 18.60 42.65
CA LYS A 346 -18.05 18.78 42.98
C LYS A 346 -17.18 18.98 41.73
N ARG A 347 -17.38 18.16 40.69
CA ARG A 347 -16.66 18.30 39.38
C ARG A 347 -16.99 19.61 38.65
N LYS A 348 -18.24 20.10 38.70
CA LYS A 348 -18.59 21.43 38.15
C LYS A 348 -17.92 22.58 38.90
N LYS A 349 -17.80 22.49 40.24
CA LYS A 349 -17.11 23.50 41.06
C LYS A 349 -15.60 23.53 40.76
N TRP A 350 -14.95 22.36 40.68
CA TRP A 350 -13.54 22.24 40.29
C TRP A 350 -13.25 22.74 38.87
N LYS A 351 -14.08 22.42 37.87
CA LYS A 351 -13.89 22.96 36.50
C LYS A 351 -13.93 24.50 36.47
N LYS A 352 -14.79 25.15 37.25
CA LYS A 352 -14.81 26.63 37.33
C LYS A 352 -13.54 27.21 37.95
N ILE A 353 -12.97 26.56 38.97
CA ILE A 353 -11.71 26.98 39.60
C ILE A 353 -10.54 26.84 38.60
N ILE A 354 -10.43 25.70 37.91
CA ILE A 354 -9.38 25.45 36.91
C ILE A 354 -9.46 26.47 35.76
N ILE A 355 -10.67 26.78 35.26
CA ILE A 355 -10.86 27.80 34.23
C ILE A 355 -10.41 29.18 34.73
N GLY A 356 -10.76 29.58 35.97
CA GLY A 356 -10.32 30.84 36.55
C GLY A 356 -8.79 30.97 36.67
N VAL A 357 -8.12 29.90 37.14
CA VAL A 357 -6.65 29.87 37.24
C VAL A 357 -6.00 29.96 35.85
N LEU A 358 -6.51 29.22 34.86
CA LEU A 358 -6.02 29.31 33.47
C LEU A 358 -6.21 30.71 32.87
N SER A 359 -7.36 31.36 33.11
CA SER A 359 -7.59 32.74 32.65
C SER A 359 -6.58 33.73 33.25
N VAL A 360 -6.25 33.61 34.54
CA VAL A 360 -5.24 34.48 35.19
C VAL A 360 -3.84 34.21 34.64
N LEU A 361 -3.48 32.94 34.42
CA LEU A 361 -2.18 32.57 33.82
C LEU A 361 -2.05 33.08 32.37
N ILE A 362 -3.11 33.01 31.56
CA ILE A 362 -3.12 33.56 30.20
C ILE A 362 -2.98 35.09 30.22
N ILE A 363 -3.65 35.79 31.14
CA ILE A 363 -3.51 37.25 31.29
C ILE A 363 -2.07 37.63 31.67
N LEU A 364 -1.45 36.92 32.62
CA LEU A 364 -0.04 37.13 32.98
C LEU A 364 0.92 36.84 31.80
N ALA A 365 0.66 35.77 31.03
CA ALA A 365 1.44 35.41 29.85
C ALA A 365 1.30 36.41 28.68
N ILE A 366 0.26 37.25 28.67
CA ILE A 366 0.09 38.35 27.70
C ILE A 366 0.74 39.64 28.21
N ILE A 367 0.66 39.94 29.51
CA ILE A 367 1.22 41.17 30.09
C ILE A 367 2.76 41.16 30.08
N ILE A 368 3.40 40.02 30.36
CA ILE A 368 4.86 39.93 30.49
C ILE A 368 5.58 40.24 29.15
N PRO A 369 5.21 39.67 27.98
CA PRO A 369 5.83 40.03 26.70
C PRO A 369 5.63 41.50 26.31
N VAL A 370 4.43 42.05 26.55
CA VAL A 370 4.10 43.44 26.19
C VAL A 370 4.93 44.46 26.99
N ALA A 371 5.25 44.16 28.25
CA ALA A 371 6.15 44.99 29.05
C ALA A 371 7.61 44.96 28.57
N VAL A 372 8.07 43.82 28.02
CA VAL A 372 9.46 43.65 27.54
C VAL A 372 9.66 44.22 26.14
N MET A 373 8.67 44.11 25.25
CA MET A 373 8.79 44.49 23.84
C MET A 373 8.77 46.02 23.58
N LEU A 374 8.58 46.85 24.61
CA LEU A 374 8.60 48.32 24.52
C LEU A 374 9.89 48.96 25.06
N SER A 375 10.92 48.18 25.39
CA SER A 375 12.23 48.70 25.81
C SER A 375 13.41 48.06 25.06
N ASN A 376 13.52 48.38 23.76
CA ASN A 376 14.79 48.79 23.14
C ASN A 376 14.59 49.21 21.66
N LYS A 377 14.88 50.47 21.34
CA LYS A 377 15.03 50.95 19.95
C LYS A 377 15.96 52.17 19.89
N SER A 378 17.19 52.00 19.41
CA SER A 378 18.07 53.10 19.01
C SER A 378 19.23 52.63 18.13
N SER A 379 19.73 53.55 17.29
CA SER A 379 20.97 53.49 16.48
C SER A 379 21.05 52.50 15.30
N ASN A 380 21.33 53.05 14.11
CA ASN A 380 22.01 52.34 13.02
C ASN A 380 23.50 52.12 13.41
N ASP A 381 24.22 51.29 12.65
CA ASP A 381 25.18 51.85 11.70
C ASP A 381 25.57 50.89 10.57
N ASN A 382 26.03 51.45 9.45
CA ASN A 382 26.46 50.69 8.27
C ASN A 382 27.92 50.23 8.42
N ASN A 383 28.23 48.98 8.04
CA ASN A 383 29.47 48.72 7.32
C ASN A 383 29.37 47.51 6.38
N GLY A 384 30.04 47.57 5.24
CA GLY A 384 30.02 46.52 4.22
C GLY A 384 31.07 45.44 4.48
N GLY A 385 30.68 44.17 4.36
CA GLY A 385 31.59 43.03 4.42
C GLY A 385 31.07 41.90 3.55
N SER A 386 31.81 41.56 2.48
CA SER A 386 31.40 40.54 1.52
C SER A 386 31.53 39.12 2.10
N ASN A 387 30.40 38.51 2.43
CA ASN A 387 30.28 37.05 2.54
C ASN A 387 28.99 36.63 1.85
N SER A 388 29.11 35.87 0.77
CA SER A 388 27.97 35.27 0.07
C SER A 388 27.40 34.13 0.91
N ALA A 389 26.47 34.46 1.81
CA ALA A 389 25.57 33.47 2.38
C ALA A 389 24.79 32.76 1.26
N PRO A 390 24.45 31.47 1.39
CA PRO A 390 23.55 30.83 0.45
C PRO A 390 22.21 31.56 0.47
N ALA A 391 21.64 31.83 -0.70
CA ALA A 391 20.35 32.51 -0.82
C ALA A 391 19.27 31.76 -0.02
N SER A 392 18.42 32.51 0.69
CA SER A 392 17.34 31.93 1.48
C SER A 392 16.35 31.17 0.60
N VAL A 393 16.18 29.87 0.89
CA VAL A 393 15.35 28.91 0.13
C VAL A 393 13.83 29.20 0.19
N ASN A 394 13.44 30.41 0.59
CA ASN A 394 12.08 30.85 0.84
C ASN A 394 11.68 32.12 0.05
N GLU A 395 12.57 32.70 -0.75
CA GLU A 395 12.26 33.91 -1.54
C GLU A 395 11.74 33.55 -2.94
N PRO A 396 10.63 34.20 -3.40
CA PRO A 396 10.13 34.08 -4.77
C PRO A 396 11.19 34.32 -5.83
N LYS A 397 11.31 33.39 -6.79
CA LYS A 397 12.21 33.54 -7.94
C LYS A 397 11.48 34.18 -9.12
N THR A 398 11.47 35.51 -9.16
CA THR A 398 10.65 36.27 -10.12
C THR A 398 11.40 37.31 -10.95
N SER A 399 12.73 37.33 -10.91
CA SER A 399 13.57 38.31 -11.63
C SER A 399 13.46 38.27 -13.16
N ASN A 400 12.96 37.19 -13.76
CA ASN A 400 12.65 37.18 -15.19
C ASN A 400 11.37 37.96 -15.56
N LEU A 401 10.58 38.43 -14.58
CA LEU A 401 9.51 39.41 -14.81
C LEU A 401 10.05 40.86 -14.99
N ASP A 402 11.32 41.11 -14.64
CA ASP A 402 11.88 42.47 -14.68
C ASP A 402 11.94 43.01 -16.11
N GLY A 403 11.35 44.19 -16.33
CA GLY A 403 11.24 44.82 -17.64
C GLY A 403 10.07 44.35 -18.51
N HIS A 404 9.30 43.33 -18.09
CA HIS A 404 8.08 42.93 -18.78
C HIS A 404 6.89 43.82 -18.37
N ASP A 405 6.05 44.22 -19.33
CA ASP A 405 4.83 44.99 -19.03
C ASP A 405 3.74 44.07 -18.48
N ARG A 406 3.34 44.31 -17.22
CA ARG A 406 2.22 43.60 -16.56
C ARG A 406 0.88 43.77 -17.28
N ASN A 407 0.74 44.79 -18.14
CA ASN A 407 -0.46 44.97 -18.94
C ASN A 407 -0.58 44.02 -20.15
N SER A 408 0.47 43.24 -20.44
CA SER A 408 0.41 42.13 -21.41
C SER A 408 -0.60 41.04 -21.01
N VAL A 409 -0.93 40.91 -19.73
CA VAL A 409 -2.01 40.03 -19.24
C VAL A 409 -3.36 40.78 -19.31
N PRO A 410 -4.38 40.26 -20.03
CA PRO A 410 -5.72 40.83 -20.08
C PRO A 410 -6.36 40.92 -18.69
N GLU A 411 -7.22 41.92 -18.48
CA GLU A 411 -7.79 42.21 -17.16
C GLU A 411 -8.58 41.05 -16.55
N ALA A 412 -9.21 40.20 -17.39
CA ALA A 412 -9.97 39.03 -16.96
C ALA A 412 -9.10 37.91 -16.35
N ASP A 413 -7.81 37.85 -16.69
CA ASP A 413 -6.91 36.75 -16.36
C ASP A 413 -5.91 37.10 -15.24
N ARG A 414 -5.84 38.37 -14.83
CA ARG A 414 -4.95 38.88 -13.76
C ARG A 414 -5.27 38.22 -12.41
N GLY A 415 -4.24 37.73 -11.71
CA GLY A 415 -4.37 36.91 -10.50
C GLY A 415 -4.72 35.43 -10.76
N GLY A 416 -5.14 35.08 -11.97
CA GLY A 416 -5.49 33.73 -12.41
C GLY A 416 -4.28 32.88 -12.77
N ILE A 417 -4.52 31.66 -13.24
CA ILE A 417 -3.43 30.73 -13.59
C ILE A 417 -2.56 31.23 -14.76
N LEU A 418 -3.10 32.09 -15.63
CA LEU A 418 -2.40 32.66 -16.79
C LEU A 418 -1.61 33.94 -16.49
N ASP A 419 -1.61 34.45 -15.25
CA ASP A 419 -0.87 35.67 -14.84
C ASP A 419 0.45 35.31 -14.12
N PRO A 420 1.63 35.49 -14.75
CA PRO A 420 2.93 35.25 -14.12
C PRO A 420 3.19 36.10 -12.88
N TRP A 421 2.62 37.32 -12.79
CA TRP A 421 2.70 38.16 -11.60
C TRP A 421 1.81 37.67 -10.43
N SER A 422 1.14 36.53 -10.60
CA SER A 422 0.42 35.80 -9.54
C SER A 422 1.12 34.50 -9.12
N TRP A 423 2.19 34.10 -9.79
CA TRP A 423 2.94 32.89 -9.47
C TRP A 423 3.98 33.17 -8.37
N PHE A 424 4.29 32.16 -7.55
CA PHE A 424 5.33 32.23 -6.52
C PHE A 424 6.74 32.15 -7.13
N ASP A 425 6.87 31.54 -8.30
CA ASP A 425 8.13 31.21 -8.95
C ASP A 425 7.92 31.23 -10.47
N THR A 426 8.72 32.04 -11.18
CA THR A 426 8.73 32.15 -12.63
C THR A 426 10.06 31.69 -13.25
N GLU A 427 10.99 31.13 -12.47
CA GLU A 427 12.28 30.62 -12.95
C GLU A 427 12.09 29.48 -13.96
N ASP A 428 12.89 29.50 -15.04
CA ASP A 428 12.83 28.58 -16.20
C ASP A 428 11.49 28.53 -16.96
N PHE A 429 10.49 29.31 -16.57
CA PHE A 429 9.21 29.40 -17.27
C PHE A 429 9.22 30.46 -18.38
N ASN A 430 8.59 30.13 -19.52
CA ASN A 430 8.13 31.14 -20.47
C ASN A 430 6.94 31.92 -19.87
N ILE A 431 7.17 33.19 -19.58
CA ILE A 431 6.19 34.13 -18.99
C ILE A 431 5.36 34.89 -20.04
N THR A 432 5.47 34.55 -21.32
CA THR A 432 4.64 35.15 -22.37
C THR A 432 3.19 34.72 -22.18
N TYR A 433 2.28 35.69 -22.03
CA TYR A 433 0.84 35.40 -21.90
C TYR A 433 0.29 34.69 -23.14
N THR A 434 -0.50 33.63 -22.90
CA THR A 434 -1.33 32.96 -23.90
C THR A 434 -2.56 32.34 -23.20
N ASN A 435 -3.68 32.26 -23.92
CA ASN A 435 -4.88 31.53 -23.52
C ASN A 435 -5.15 30.31 -24.42
N GLU A 436 -4.15 29.85 -25.17
CA GLU A 436 -4.25 28.63 -25.97
C GLU A 436 -4.41 27.39 -25.07
N LEU A 437 -5.42 26.58 -25.37
CA LEU A 437 -5.73 25.33 -24.68
C LEU A 437 -5.61 24.15 -25.65
N VAL A 438 -5.02 23.04 -25.20
CA VAL A 438 -5.03 21.76 -25.93
C VAL A 438 -5.66 20.71 -25.02
N GLY A 439 -6.71 20.04 -25.50
CA GLY A 439 -7.52 19.16 -24.65
C GLY A 439 -8.18 19.89 -23.48
N GLY A 440 -8.38 21.22 -23.56
CA GLY A 440 -8.87 22.05 -22.46
C GLY A 440 -7.81 22.45 -21.41
N LEU A 441 -6.59 21.91 -21.50
CA LEU A 441 -5.47 22.25 -20.62
C LEU A 441 -4.61 23.38 -21.21
N PRO A 442 -4.17 24.36 -20.39
CA PRO A 442 -3.51 25.55 -20.91
C PRO A 442 -2.02 25.31 -21.22
N ILE A 443 -1.54 25.94 -22.30
CA ILE A 443 -0.11 25.97 -22.67
C ILE A 443 0.59 27.06 -21.83
N ILE A 444 0.96 26.75 -20.59
CA ILE A 444 1.62 27.69 -19.67
C ILE A 444 3.08 27.32 -19.40
N GLY A 445 3.95 28.34 -19.34
CA GLY A 445 5.34 28.18 -18.94
C GLY A 445 6.28 27.53 -19.97
N LEU A 446 5.77 27.08 -21.11
CA LEU A 446 6.52 26.32 -22.12
C LEU A 446 7.24 27.22 -23.14
N ASN A 447 8.51 26.92 -23.41
CA ASN A 447 9.20 27.42 -24.60
C ASN A 447 8.77 26.58 -25.82
N MET A 448 8.38 27.20 -26.93
CA MET A 448 7.90 26.46 -28.11
C MET A 448 8.99 25.68 -28.88
N THR A 449 10.28 25.93 -28.63
CA THR A 449 11.39 25.08 -29.11
C THR A 449 11.77 23.99 -28.09
N TRP A 450 12.40 22.92 -28.58
CA TRP A 450 12.93 21.82 -27.76
C TRP A 450 14.05 21.06 -28.49
N ASP A 451 14.81 20.25 -27.74
CA ASP A 451 15.89 19.39 -28.24
C ASP A 451 15.78 17.99 -27.60
N ASP A 452 15.56 16.97 -28.43
CA ASP A 452 15.47 15.57 -28.01
C ASP A 452 16.77 14.77 -28.29
N GLU A 453 17.85 15.41 -28.75
CA GLU A 453 19.14 14.74 -29.00
C GLU A 453 19.93 14.42 -27.71
N VAL A 454 19.38 14.78 -26.55
CA VAL A 454 19.98 14.58 -25.22
C VAL A 454 19.90 13.10 -24.80
N GLN A 455 21.00 12.59 -24.24
CA GLN A 455 21.16 11.23 -23.74
C GLN A 455 21.33 11.24 -22.21
N ALA A 456 20.61 10.38 -21.47
CA ALA A 456 20.74 10.31 -20.01
C ALA A 456 22.11 9.78 -19.57
N ASN A 457 22.55 8.65 -20.13
CA ASN A 457 23.87 8.07 -19.92
C ASN A 457 24.26 7.19 -21.12
N PRO A 458 25.54 6.80 -21.30
CA PRO A 458 26.01 6.09 -22.50
C PRO A 458 25.35 4.74 -22.80
N SER A 459 24.61 4.14 -21.87
CA SER A 459 23.90 2.86 -22.05
C SER A 459 22.41 3.02 -22.39
N VAL A 460 21.91 4.25 -22.51
CA VAL A 460 20.49 4.59 -22.73
C VAL A 460 20.37 5.38 -24.04
N PRO A 461 19.42 5.12 -24.95
CA PRO A 461 19.29 5.88 -26.18
C PRO A 461 18.92 7.36 -25.93
N LYS A 462 19.30 8.26 -26.84
CA LYS A 462 18.83 9.67 -26.85
C LYS A 462 17.31 9.72 -26.83
N LEU A 463 16.69 10.83 -26.43
CA LEU A 463 15.22 10.92 -26.45
C LEU A 463 14.63 10.76 -27.86
N SER A 464 15.32 11.25 -28.89
CA SER A 464 14.97 11.07 -30.31
C SER A 464 15.10 9.62 -30.82
N ASP A 465 15.88 8.78 -30.13
CA ASP A 465 15.99 7.34 -30.41
C ASP A 465 14.90 6.54 -29.64
N PRO A 466 14.40 5.42 -30.18
CA PRO A 466 13.44 4.58 -29.46
C PRO A 466 14.10 3.83 -28.29
N PHE A 467 13.47 3.84 -27.12
CA PHE A 467 13.83 2.97 -26.00
C PHE A 467 13.26 1.56 -26.23
N GLU A 468 14.11 0.53 -26.21
CA GLU A 468 13.70 -0.85 -26.48
C GLU A 468 13.07 -1.54 -25.25
N TYR A 469 11.87 -1.09 -24.88
CA TYR A 469 11.07 -1.65 -23.78
C TYR A 469 10.95 -3.18 -23.85
N GLY A 470 11.12 -3.84 -22.69
CA GLY A 470 11.09 -5.31 -22.58
C GLY A 470 12.34 -6.04 -23.09
N LYS A 471 13.31 -5.31 -23.66
CA LYS A 471 14.69 -5.78 -23.90
C LYS A 471 15.69 -5.04 -23.03
N MET A 472 15.48 -3.74 -22.85
CA MET A 472 16.18 -2.89 -21.91
C MET A 472 15.34 -2.74 -20.62
N PRO A 473 15.94 -2.90 -19.43
CA PRO A 473 15.25 -2.64 -18.18
C PRO A 473 15.06 -1.13 -17.98
N ILE A 474 13.88 -0.74 -17.53
CA ILE A 474 13.62 0.59 -16.96
C ILE A 474 14.38 0.70 -15.64
N ARG A 475 15.09 1.81 -15.44
CA ARG A 475 15.73 2.20 -14.17
C ARG A 475 15.30 3.62 -13.84
N GLY A 476 14.15 3.71 -13.18
CA GLY A 476 13.52 4.98 -12.87
C GLY A 476 13.43 5.30 -11.38
N VAL A 477 12.95 6.50 -11.10
CA VAL A 477 12.60 6.94 -9.75
C VAL A 477 11.30 7.73 -9.77
N ASN A 478 10.55 7.67 -8.68
CA ASN A 478 9.37 8.49 -8.48
C ASN A 478 9.75 9.87 -7.93
N VAL A 479 8.99 10.90 -8.30
CA VAL A 479 8.95 12.20 -7.60
C VAL A 479 7.68 12.30 -6.74
N GLY A 480 7.44 11.26 -5.94
CA GLY A 480 6.34 11.19 -4.96
C GLY A 480 6.43 12.27 -3.89
N GLY A 481 5.29 12.64 -3.29
CA GLY A 481 5.18 13.77 -2.36
C GLY A 481 5.33 15.17 -2.97
N TRP A 482 5.56 15.32 -4.30
CA TRP A 482 5.76 16.63 -4.93
C TRP A 482 4.46 17.28 -5.42
N LEU A 483 3.80 16.72 -6.45
CA LEU A 483 2.56 17.26 -7.06
C LEU A 483 1.28 16.66 -6.45
N ASN A 484 1.46 15.92 -5.35
CA ASN A 484 0.48 15.19 -4.57
C ASN A 484 1.12 14.98 -3.19
N ILE A 485 0.54 15.53 -2.12
CA ILE A 485 1.19 15.65 -0.81
C ILE A 485 1.01 14.39 0.03
N GLU A 486 2.12 13.89 0.58
CA GLU A 486 2.15 12.65 1.35
C GLU A 486 2.78 12.83 2.74
N PRO A 487 2.06 12.46 3.82
CA PRO A 487 2.52 12.74 5.19
C PRO A 487 3.86 12.12 5.60
N PHE A 488 4.27 10.99 5.03
CA PHE A 488 5.54 10.35 5.41
C PHE A 488 6.75 10.92 4.62
N ILE A 489 6.49 11.46 3.42
CA ILE A 489 7.50 12.12 2.58
C ILE A 489 7.73 13.55 3.07
N THR A 490 6.64 14.24 3.44
CA THR A 490 6.59 15.66 3.84
C THR A 490 5.94 15.89 5.22
N PRO A 491 6.43 15.22 6.30
CA PRO A 491 5.79 15.27 7.61
C PRO A 491 5.69 16.67 8.24
N SER A 492 6.52 17.64 7.85
CA SER A 492 6.46 19.01 8.38
C SER A 492 5.07 19.68 8.23
N TYR A 493 4.32 19.34 7.18
CA TYR A 493 2.94 19.81 6.96
C TYR A 493 1.91 19.19 7.91
N PHE A 494 2.25 18.08 8.58
CA PHE A 494 1.33 17.28 9.39
C PHE A 494 1.69 17.26 10.88
N GLU A 495 2.99 17.28 11.23
CA GLU A 495 3.50 17.23 12.61
C GLU A 495 2.97 18.36 13.52
N ASN A 496 2.64 19.52 12.93
CA ASN A 496 2.12 20.68 13.64
C ASN A 496 0.60 20.58 13.98
N PHE A 497 -0.08 19.54 13.53
CA PHE A 497 -1.51 19.31 13.81
C PHE A 497 -1.71 18.17 14.81
N GLY A 498 -2.57 18.37 15.80
CA GLY A 498 -2.92 17.31 16.74
C GLY A 498 -3.98 16.38 16.16
N SER A 499 -4.13 15.18 16.73
CA SER A 499 -5.16 14.20 16.31
C SER A 499 -6.62 14.72 16.43
N ARG A 500 -6.84 15.88 17.05
CA ARG A 500 -8.13 16.59 17.12
C ARG A 500 -8.38 17.54 15.96
N ASP A 501 -7.34 17.93 15.21
CA ASP A 501 -7.44 18.80 14.05
C ASP A 501 -7.90 18.04 12.80
N GLY A 502 -7.75 16.72 12.78
CA GLY A 502 -8.25 15.84 11.73
C GLY A 502 -7.48 15.90 10.40
N VAL A 503 -6.25 16.43 10.42
CA VAL A 503 -5.38 16.54 9.23
C VAL A 503 -4.60 15.25 9.04
N VAL A 504 -4.88 14.51 7.96
CA VAL A 504 -4.35 13.17 7.68
C VAL A 504 -3.90 12.96 6.23
N ASP A 505 -4.31 13.84 5.32
CA ASP A 505 -4.13 13.78 3.86
C ASP A 505 -4.15 15.19 3.25
N GLU A 506 -3.92 15.32 1.94
CA GLU A 506 -3.96 16.63 1.26
C GLU A 506 -5.34 17.28 1.35
N TRP A 507 -6.43 16.51 1.19
CA TRP A 507 -7.81 17.02 1.33
C TRP A 507 -8.02 17.78 2.66
N THR A 508 -7.67 17.15 3.77
CA THR A 508 -7.87 17.70 5.12
C THR A 508 -6.86 18.80 5.45
N LEU A 509 -5.62 18.71 4.95
CA LEU A 509 -4.62 19.78 5.05
C LEU A 509 -5.12 21.06 4.37
N MET A 510 -5.60 20.97 3.13
CA MET A 510 -6.07 22.14 2.39
C MET A 510 -7.38 22.70 2.93
N THR A 511 -8.28 21.82 3.41
CA THR A 511 -9.47 22.22 4.19
C THR A 511 -9.07 23.02 5.44
N LYS A 512 -7.99 22.62 6.12
CA LYS A 512 -7.51 23.25 7.37
C LYS A 512 -6.80 24.59 7.12
N LEU A 513 -6.02 24.69 6.05
CA LEU A 513 -5.30 25.92 5.68
C LEU A 513 -6.23 26.97 5.06
N GLY A 514 -7.24 26.54 4.30
CA GLY A 514 -8.11 27.41 3.50
C GLY A 514 -7.41 27.98 2.26
N PRO A 515 -8.15 28.46 1.24
CA PRO A 515 -7.63 28.64 -0.12
C PRO A 515 -6.38 29.53 -0.24
N ALA A 516 -6.36 30.67 0.46
CA ALA A 516 -5.26 31.62 0.39
C ALA A 516 -3.95 31.06 0.98
N LYS A 517 -4.01 30.43 2.17
CA LYS A 517 -2.80 29.82 2.75
C LYS A 517 -2.43 28.54 2.00
N ALA A 518 -3.39 27.74 1.56
CA ALA A 518 -3.15 26.55 0.74
C ALA A 518 -2.38 26.89 -0.55
N ARG A 519 -2.79 27.92 -1.31
CA ARG A 519 -2.03 28.41 -2.48
C ARG A 519 -0.60 28.77 -2.12
N SER A 520 -0.39 29.67 -1.14
CA SER A 520 0.97 30.08 -0.74
C SER A 520 1.86 28.92 -0.26
N THR A 521 1.27 27.88 0.34
CA THR A 521 2.02 26.77 0.96
C THR A 521 2.40 25.72 -0.08
N LEU A 522 1.43 25.26 -0.88
CA LEU A 522 1.73 24.22 -1.88
C LEU A 522 2.43 24.79 -3.10
N GLU A 523 2.22 26.06 -3.47
CA GLU A 523 2.97 26.65 -4.59
C GLU A 523 4.46 26.86 -4.25
N GLN A 524 4.78 27.21 -2.99
CA GLN A 524 6.15 27.20 -2.47
C GLN A 524 6.74 25.78 -2.45
N HIS A 525 5.95 24.76 -2.09
CA HIS A 525 6.37 23.36 -2.14
C HIS A 525 6.71 22.90 -3.56
N TYR A 526 5.81 23.16 -4.52
CA TYR A 526 6.00 22.79 -5.92
C TYR A 526 7.23 23.48 -6.54
N SER A 527 7.56 24.69 -6.08
CA SER A 527 8.77 25.41 -6.48
C SER A 527 10.07 24.82 -5.90
N THR A 528 10.07 24.40 -4.63
CA THR A 528 11.32 24.15 -3.88
C THR A 528 11.65 22.68 -3.59
N PHE A 529 10.67 21.77 -3.53
CA PHE A 529 10.91 20.37 -3.13
C PHE A 529 11.60 19.53 -4.22
N ILE A 530 11.21 19.70 -5.47
CA ILE A 530 11.85 19.10 -6.65
C ILE A 530 12.25 20.24 -7.60
N THR A 531 13.53 20.27 -7.98
CA THR A 531 14.16 21.41 -8.67
C THR A 531 14.87 21.00 -9.94
N LYS A 532 15.36 21.96 -10.74
CA LYS A 532 16.22 21.68 -11.91
C LYS A 532 17.42 20.79 -11.58
N ASN A 533 18.03 21.00 -10.41
CA ASN A 533 19.17 20.22 -9.95
C ASN A 533 18.78 18.77 -9.62
N THR A 534 17.55 18.53 -9.13
CA THR A 534 17.03 17.18 -8.86
C THR A 534 17.10 16.29 -10.11
N PHE A 535 16.67 16.78 -11.27
CA PHE A 535 16.70 16.00 -12.52
C PHE A 535 18.12 15.71 -13.02
N LYS A 536 19.07 16.62 -12.76
CA LYS A 536 20.50 16.37 -12.98
C LYS A 536 21.02 15.28 -12.05
N GLU A 537 20.71 15.34 -10.76
CA GLU A 537 21.14 14.34 -9.78
C GLU A 537 20.52 12.95 -10.04
N ILE A 538 19.28 12.89 -10.55
CA ILE A 538 18.61 11.66 -11.00
C ILE A 538 19.38 11.03 -12.17
N ARG A 539 19.73 11.83 -13.19
CA ARG A 539 20.55 11.38 -14.33
C ARG A 539 21.96 10.95 -13.89
N ASP A 540 22.59 11.74 -13.04
CA ASP A 540 23.93 11.46 -12.49
C ASP A 540 23.91 10.27 -11.50
N ALA A 541 22.73 9.83 -11.06
CA ALA A 541 22.49 8.55 -10.39
C ALA A 541 22.25 7.36 -11.35
N GLY A 542 22.40 7.57 -12.66
CA GLY A 542 22.29 6.54 -13.69
C GLY A 542 20.87 6.10 -14.02
N MET A 543 19.85 6.89 -13.67
CA MET A 543 18.46 6.65 -14.06
C MET A 543 18.22 6.96 -15.55
N ASP A 544 17.15 6.40 -16.10
CA ASP A 544 16.66 6.66 -17.45
C ASP A 544 15.20 7.15 -17.52
N HIS A 545 14.40 6.91 -16.47
CA HIS A 545 13.00 7.36 -16.39
C HIS A 545 12.68 8.09 -15.07
N VAL A 546 11.67 8.96 -15.10
CA VAL A 546 11.04 9.55 -13.90
C VAL A 546 9.53 9.33 -13.94
N ARG A 547 8.96 8.81 -12.86
CA ARG A 547 7.50 8.70 -12.67
C ARG A 547 6.99 9.90 -11.87
N PHE A 548 5.92 10.53 -12.36
CA PHE A 548 5.33 11.74 -11.82
C PHE A 548 3.92 11.46 -11.26
N PRO A 549 3.81 11.12 -9.96
CA PRO A 549 2.54 11.11 -9.23
C PRO A 549 1.86 12.48 -9.24
N PHE A 550 0.59 12.55 -9.66
CA PHE A 550 -0.24 13.74 -9.53
C PHE A 550 -1.70 13.42 -9.17
N GLY A 551 -2.32 14.31 -8.41
CA GLY A 551 -3.76 14.25 -8.14
C GLY A 551 -4.62 14.82 -9.27
N TYR A 552 -5.87 14.35 -9.39
CA TYR A 552 -6.80 14.82 -10.43
C TYR A 552 -7.05 16.34 -10.44
N TRP A 553 -6.87 17.01 -9.30
CA TRP A 553 -7.01 18.46 -9.12
C TRP A 553 -5.98 19.28 -9.90
N MET A 554 -4.89 18.66 -10.36
CA MET A 554 -3.96 19.24 -11.34
C MET A 554 -4.65 19.53 -12.69
N VAL A 555 -5.70 18.78 -13.03
CA VAL A 555 -6.49 18.94 -14.27
C VAL A 555 -7.80 19.67 -13.98
N GLN A 556 -8.59 19.18 -13.02
CA GLN A 556 -9.92 19.71 -12.73
C GLN A 556 -10.32 19.42 -11.28
N THR A 557 -10.88 20.42 -10.59
CA THR A 557 -11.58 20.24 -9.30
C THR A 557 -13.09 20.18 -9.49
N TYR A 558 -13.80 19.59 -8.53
CA TYR A 558 -15.25 19.50 -8.51
C TYR A 558 -15.87 20.19 -7.29
N ASP A 559 -17.21 20.23 -7.24
CA ASP A 559 -17.96 20.76 -6.09
C ASP A 559 -17.49 20.14 -4.77
N ASP A 560 -17.34 20.98 -3.73
CA ASP A 560 -16.82 20.66 -2.39
C ASP A 560 -15.35 20.21 -2.31
N ASP A 561 -14.56 20.24 -3.40
CA ASP A 561 -13.12 19.97 -3.36
C ASP A 561 -12.33 21.13 -2.70
N PRO A 562 -11.46 20.87 -1.70
CA PRO A 562 -10.62 21.88 -1.05
C PRO A 562 -9.28 22.10 -1.78
N TYR A 563 -9.00 21.31 -2.82
CA TYR A 563 -7.73 21.29 -3.53
C TYR A 563 -7.44 22.60 -4.26
N LEU A 564 -6.16 22.85 -4.54
CA LEU A 564 -5.71 24.01 -5.33
C LEU A 564 -5.80 23.67 -6.82
N PRO A 565 -6.77 24.23 -7.58
CA PRO A 565 -7.01 23.83 -8.96
C PRO A 565 -5.84 24.21 -9.87
N GLN A 566 -5.37 23.26 -10.67
CA GLN A 566 -4.42 23.41 -11.78
C GLN A 566 -3.04 24.03 -11.46
N VAL A 567 -2.75 24.50 -10.25
CA VAL A 567 -1.44 25.14 -9.96
C VAL A 567 -0.26 24.20 -10.15
N SER A 568 -0.41 22.91 -9.82
CA SER A 568 0.61 21.88 -10.07
C SER A 568 0.88 21.61 -11.56
N TRP A 569 -0.03 22.01 -12.47
CA TRP A 569 0.11 21.77 -13.91
C TRP A 569 1.38 22.37 -14.50
N ARG A 570 1.69 23.65 -14.19
CA ARG A 570 2.93 24.27 -14.67
C ARG A 570 4.17 23.60 -14.09
N TYR A 571 4.11 23.10 -12.86
CA TYR A 571 5.26 22.42 -12.24
C TYR A 571 5.50 21.02 -12.84
N LEU A 572 4.44 20.28 -13.21
CA LEU A 572 4.56 19.08 -14.04
C LEU A 572 5.25 19.41 -15.37
N LEU A 573 4.76 20.42 -16.10
CA LEU A 573 5.34 20.83 -17.39
C LEU A 573 6.82 21.22 -17.25
N ARG A 574 7.18 22.00 -16.21
CA ARG A 574 8.58 22.36 -15.93
C ARG A 574 9.45 21.15 -15.61
N GLY A 575 8.94 20.18 -14.83
CA GLY A 575 9.64 18.93 -14.55
C GLY A 575 9.83 18.05 -15.79
N ILE A 576 8.86 18.03 -16.71
CA ILE A 576 8.98 17.36 -18.02
C ILE A 576 10.08 18.03 -18.87
N GLU A 577 10.14 19.36 -18.91
CA GLU A 577 11.23 20.08 -19.59
C GLU A 577 12.60 19.83 -18.94
N TYR A 578 12.68 19.69 -17.61
CA TYR A 578 13.90 19.28 -16.91
C TYR A 578 14.30 17.82 -17.19
N CYS A 579 13.33 16.91 -17.38
CA CYS A 579 13.61 15.56 -17.87
C CYS A 579 14.25 15.61 -19.27
N ARG A 580 13.70 16.40 -20.21
CA ARG A 580 14.29 16.58 -21.54
C ARG A 580 15.74 17.06 -21.48
N GLN A 581 15.99 18.12 -20.70
CA GLN A 581 17.33 18.69 -20.49
C GLN A 581 18.36 17.69 -19.92
N ASN A 582 17.90 16.55 -19.38
CA ASN A 582 18.73 15.50 -18.82
C ASN A 582 18.63 14.16 -19.57
N GLY A 583 17.94 14.08 -20.71
CA GLY A 583 17.76 12.85 -21.50
C GLY A 583 16.87 11.79 -20.83
N LEU A 584 16.14 12.17 -19.78
CA LEU A 584 15.28 11.29 -18.98
C LEU A 584 13.89 11.18 -19.61
N ARG A 585 13.31 9.97 -19.62
CA ARG A 585 11.95 9.70 -20.09
C ARG A 585 10.93 9.82 -18.96
N VAL A 586 9.67 10.02 -19.32
CA VAL A 586 8.58 10.37 -18.40
C VAL A 586 7.52 9.27 -18.35
N ASN A 587 7.16 8.87 -17.13
CA ASN A 587 5.95 8.13 -16.83
C ASN A 587 4.97 9.05 -16.08
N LEU A 588 3.84 9.38 -16.72
CA LEU A 588 2.76 10.14 -16.07
C LEU A 588 1.93 9.22 -15.18
N ASP A 589 1.56 9.64 -13.98
CA ASP A 589 0.81 8.80 -13.05
C ASP A 589 -0.33 9.57 -12.37
N LEU A 590 -1.58 9.25 -12.73
CA LEU A 590 -2.77 9.76 -12.06
C LEU A 590 -2.93 9.03 -10.71
N HIS A 591 -2.30 9.62 -9.69
CA HIS A 591 -2.08 9.00 -8.39
C HIS A 591 -3.28 9.10 -7.45
N GLY A 592 -4.11 10.14 -7.63
CA GLY A 592 -5.39 10.31 -6.93
C GLY A 592 -6.54 10.47 -7.92
N ALA A 593 -7.46 9.50 -7.96
CA ALA A 593 -8.66 9.55 -8.79
C ALA A 593 -9.85 10.20 -8.04
N PRO A 594 -10.83 10.82 -8.75
CA PRO A 594 -12.03 11.39 -8.14
C PRO A 594 -12.75 10.38 -7.23
N GLY A 595 -12.96 10.76 -5.96
CA GLY A 595 -13.59 9.90 -4.97
C GLY A 595 -12.68 8.86 -4.29
N SER A 596 -11.40 8.80 -4.64
CA SER A 596 -10.39 7.80 -4.23
C SER A 596 -10.68 6.37 -4.72
N GLN A 597 -9.62 5.74 -5.23
CA GLN A 597 -9.57 4.36 -5.74
C GLN A 597 -9.11 3.31 -4.71
N ASN A 598 -8.51 3.74 -3.59
CA ASN A 598 -7.94 2.84 -2.58
C ASN A 598 -8.29 3.19 -1.12
N GLY A 599 -8.72 4.43 -0.86
CA GLY A 599 -9.08 4.91 0.48
C GLY A 599 -7.88 5.32 1.34
N TRP A 600 -6.69 5.45 0.77
CA TRP A 600 -5.45 5.80 1.45
C TRP A 600 -5.07 7.26 1.23
N ASN A 601 -4.29 7.84 2.15
CA ASN A 601 -3.97 9.27 2.19
C ASN A 601 -3.29 9.81 0.91
N HIS A 602 -2.35 9.06 0.34
CA HIS A 602 -1.65 9.41 -0.91
C HIS A 602 -2.57 9.45 -2.15
N SER A 603 -3.81 8.92 -2.12
CA SER A 603 -4.82 9.20 -3.17
C SER A 603 -5.42 10.62 -3.08
N GLY A 604 -4.83 11.49 -2.25
CA GLY A 604 -5.31 12.82 -1.85
C GLY A 604 -6.34 12.79 -0.71
N ARG A 605 -7.09 11.69 -0.57
CA ARG A 605 -8.21 11.58 0.37
C ARG A 605 -8.38 10.18 0.97
N GLN A 606 -8.01 10.04 2.24
CA GLN A 606 -8.21 8.84 3.05
C GLN A 606 -9.71 8.60 3.33
N GLY A 607 -10.12 7.33 3.41
CA GLY A 607 -11.48 6.93 3.81
C GLY A 607 -12.16 5.95 2.84
N SER A 608 -13.46 6.12 2.62
CA SER A 608 -14.23 5.18 1.78
C SER A 608 -13.97 5.38 0.29
N ILE A 609 -13.56 4.32 -0.39
CA ILE A 609 -13.43 4.24 -1.85
C ILE A 609 -14.76 4.60 -2.54
N ARG A 610 -14.75 5.61 -3.43
CA ARG A 610 -15.92 6.04 -4.23
C ARG A 610 -15.64 6.16 -5.72
N TRP A 611 -14.42 5.85 -6.16
CA TRP A 611 -14.13 5.58 -7.56
C TRP A 611 -14.68 4.19 -7.93
N LEU A 612 -15.51 4.10 -8.98
CA LEU A 612 -16.19 2.87 -9.44
C LEU A 612 -17.05 2.12 -8.39
N ASN A 613 -17.25 2.70 -7.20
CA ASN A 613 -17.95 2.08 -6.07
C ASN A 613 -18.96 3.04 -5.43
N GLY A 614 -20.02 2.49 -4.84
CA GLY A 614 -21.10 3.25 -4.21
C GLY A 614 -21.95 4.07 -5.19
N THR A 615 -22.74 5.02 -4.66
CA THR A 615 -23.72 5.80 -5.44
C THR A 615 -23.10 6.73 -6.48
N ASP A 616 -21.91 7.29 -6.20
CA ASP A 616 -21.17 8.15 -7.14
C ASP A 616 -20.15 7.37 -8.00
N GLY A 617 -20.11 6.03 -7.91
CA GLY A 617 -19.07 5.21 -8.54
C GLY A 617 -18.94 5.40 -10.04
N GLU A 618 -20.06 5.35 -10.78
CA GLU A 618 -20.10 5.59 -12.23
C GLU A 618 -19.73 7.04 -12.59
N LYS A 619 -20.21 8.01 -11.81
CA LYS A 619 -19.92 9.45 -11.98
C LYS A 619 -18.43 9.75 -11.81
N ASN A 620 -17.79 9.16 -10.81
CA ASN A 620 -16.35 9.29 -10.57
C ASN A 620 -15.52 8.52 -11.60
N GLY A 621 -15.99 7.34 -12.03
CA GLY A 621 -15.40 6.61 -13.15
C GLY A 621 -15.41 7.42 -14.45
N GLN A 622 -16.53 8.08 -14.78
CA GLN A 622 -16.64 8.96 -15.93
C GLN A 622 -15.73 10.19 -15.80
N ARG A 623 -15.75 10.90 -14.66
CA ARG A 623 -14.82 12.01 -14.38
C ARG A 623 -13.36 11.63 -14.64
N THR A 624 -12.96 10.43 -14.26
CA THR A 624 -11.59 9.91 -14.49
C THR A 624 -11.30 9.74 -15.99
N LEU A 625 -12.28 9.30 -16.80
CA LEU A 625 -12.16 9.26 -18.27
C LEU A 625 -12.09 10.68 -18.87
N ASP A 626 -12.88 11.62 -18.34
CA ASP A 626 -12.89 13.02 -18.77
C ASP A 626 -11.54 13.72 -18.49
N ILE A 627 -10.91 13.39 -17.34
CA ILE A 627 -9.54 13.82 -16.99
C ILE A 627 -8.51 13.19 -17.94
N HIS A 628 -8.62 11.89 -18.21
CA HIS A 628 -7.73 11.22 -19.17
C HIS A 628 -7.83 11.82 -20.57
N HIS A 629 -9.03 12.15 -21.05
CA HIS A 629 -9.23 12.76 -22.37
C HIS A 629 -8.53 14.13 -22.49
N GLN A 630 -8.58 14.95 -21.44
CA GLN A 630 -7.86 16.23 -21.41
C GLN A 630 -6.34 16.03 -21.48
N LEU A 631 -5.82 15.10 -20.66
CA LEU A 631 -4.40 14.76 -20.60
C LEU A 631 -3.88 14.08 -21.88
N SER A 632 -4.63 13.13 -22.45
CA SER A 632 -4.23 12.38 -23.64
C SER A 632 -4.13 13.29 -24.86
N VAL A 633 -5.10 14.18 -25.07
CA VAL A 633 -5.08 15.16 -26.16
C VAL A 633 -3.93 16.16 -25.98
N PHE A 634 -3.63 16.59 -24.75
CA PHE A 634 -2.48 17.46 -24.49
C PHE A 634 -1.14 16.76 -24.75
N PHE A 635 -0.95 15.53 -24.26
CA PHE A 635 0.32 14.79 -24.39
C PHE A 635 0.48 14.03 -25.72
N ALA A 636 -0.54 13.99 -26.58
CA ALA A 636 -0.41 13.51 -27.96
C ALA A 636 0.30 14.51 -28.90
N GLN A 637 0.56 15.75 -28.44
CA GLN A 637 1.32 16.74 -29.22
C GLN A 637 2.75 16.25 -29.54
N PRO A 638 3.30 16.56 -30.74
CA PRO A 638 4.61 16.05 -31.17
C PRO A 638 5.77 16.28 -30.19
N ARG A 639 5.74 17.39 -29.44
CA ARG A 639 6.70 17.72 -28.37
C ARG A 639 6.92 16.58 -27.38
N TYR A 640 5.87 15.85 -27.03
CA TYR A 640 5.91 14.86 -25.96
C TYR A 640 6.12 13.43 -26.44
N ALA A 641 6.02 13.15 -27.75
CA ALA A 641 6.02 11.79 -28.30
C ALA A 641 7.30 10.98 -27.96
N ASN A 642 8.44 11.66 -27.86
CA ASN A 642 9.75 11.09 -27.53
C ASN A 642 10.04 11.02 -26.01
N LEU A 643 9.23 11.72 -25.21
CA LEU A 643 9.53 12.05 -23.81
C LEU A 643 8.53 11.44 -22.84
N VAL A 644 7.23 11.63 -23.09
CA VAL A 644 6.13 10.97 -22.38
C VAL A 644 5.87 9.61 -23.04
N THR A 645 6.83 8.72 -22.84
CA THR A 645 6.82 7.37 -23.43
C THR A 645 5.97 6.39 -22.63
N MET A 646 5.59 6.74 -21.39
CA MET A 646 4.76 5.94 -20.49
C MET A 646 3.60 6.77 -19.90
N TYR A 647 2.40 6.20 -19.86
CA TYR A 647 1.17 6.87 -19.44
C TYR A 647 0.36 5.95 -18.49
N GLY A 648 0.33 6.28 -17.21
CA GLY A 648 -0.43 5.59 -16.17
C GLY A 648 -1.91 5.96 -16.15
N LEU A 649 -2.76 4.94 -15.97
CA LEU A 649 -4.21 5.11 -15.87
C LEU A 649 -4.63 5.56 -14.46
N VAL A 650 -4.46 4.71 -13.45
CA VAL A 650 -4.77 5.03 -12.06
C VAL A 650 -3.79 4.26 -11.18
N ASN A 651 -3.17 4.95 -10.23
CA ASN A 651 -2.30 4.32 -9.24
C ASN A 651 -3.09 3.39 -8.29
N GLU A 652 -2.56 2.21 -7.99
CA GLU A 652 -3.06 1.31 -6.93
C GLU A 652 -4.61 1.20 -6.79
N PRO A 653 -5.38 0.89 -7.86
CA PRO A 653 -6.82 0.66 -7.72
C PRO A 653 -7.04 -0.55 -6.80
N ARG A 654 -7.79 -0.41 -5.71
CA ARG A 654 -7.81 -1.45 -4.66
C ARG A 654 -8.84 -2.54 -4.97
N ASN A 655 -8.52 -3.39 -5.95
CA ASN A 655 -9.45 -4.40 -6.50
C ASN A 655 -9.93 -5.45 -5.49
N VAL A 656 -9.23 -5.61 -4.36
CA VAL A 656 -9.71 -6.40 -3.20
C VAL A 656 -10.93 -5.80 -2.48
N GLU A 657 -11.31 -4.55 -2.76
CA GLU A 657 -12.53 -3.87 -2.29
C GLU A 657 -13.39 -3.28 -3.43
N LEU A 658 -13.03 -3.51 -4.70
CA LEU A 658 -13.78 -3.11 -5.89
C LEU A 658 -14.33 -4.32 -6.66
N ASP A 659 -15.28 -4.10 -7.56
CA ASP A 659 -15.66 -5.12 -8.53
C ASP A 659 -14.60 -5.18 -9.65
N THR A 660 -13.79 -6.24 -9.66
CA THR A 660 -12.66 -6.42 -10.58
C THR A 660 -13.08 -6.32 -12.04
N GLU A 661 -14.24 -6.85 -12.43
CA GLU A 661 -14.68 -6.82 -13.83
C GLU A 661 -15.20 -5.43 -14.24
N VAL A 662 -15.68 -4.62 -13.28
CA VAL A 662 -15.96 -3.19 -13.50
C VAL A 662 -14.66 -2.40 -13.71
N VAL A 663 -13.61 -2.68 -12.93
CA VAL A 663 -12.29 -2.05 -13.10
C VAL A 663 -11.67 -2.44 -14.45
N VAL A 664 -11.67 -3.73 -14.82
CA VAL A 664 -11.20 -4.20 -16.13
C VAL A 664 -11.98 -3.54 -17.28
N SER A 665 -13.31 -3.50 -17.21
CA SER A 665 -14.14 -2.85 -18.24
C SER A 665 -13.97 -1.31 -18.26
N TRP A 666 -13.55 -0.68 -17.17
CA TRP A 666 -13.17 0.73 -17.16
C TRP A 666 -11.79 0.94 -17.82
N THR A 667 -10.81 0.09 -17.51
CA THR A 667 -9.48 0.09 -18.13
C THR A 667 -9.56 -0.05 -19.65
N GLU A 668 -10.37 -0.97 -20.17
CA GLU A 668 -10.60 -1.11 -21.62
C GLU A 668 -11.13 0.18 -22.28
N LYS A 669 -12.03 0.90 -21.60
CA LYS A 669 -12.60 2.18 -22.08
C LYS A 669 -11.57 3.30 -22.02
N ALA A 670 -10.82 3.41 -20.92
CA ALA A 670 -9.75 4.39 -20.74
C ALA A 670 -8.70 4.24 -21.84
N VAL A 671 -8.18 3.02 -22.03
CA VAL A 671 -7.21 2.73 -23.11
C VAL A 671 -7.80 3.06 -24.49
N SER A 672 -9.04 2.65 -24.77
CA SER A 672 -9.69 2.92 -26.07
C SER A 672 -9.84 4.41 -26.37
N GLN A 673 -10.05 5.24 -25.36
CA GLN A 673 -10.12 6.70 -25.47
C GLN A 673 -8.72 7.30 -25.65
N ILE A 674 -7.77 6.96 -24.77
CA ILE A 674 -6.39 7.45 -24.80
C ILE A 674 -5.67 7.12 -26.12
N ARG A 675 -5.94 5.94 -26.70
CA ARG A 675 -5.45 5.54 -28.03
C ARG A 675 -6.09 6.34 -29.18
N LYS A 676 -7.39 6.67 -29.08
CA LYS A 676 -8.08 7.55 -30.05
C LYS A 676 -7.53 8.99 -30.03
N ASP A 677 -7.19 9.48 -28.84
CA ASP A 677 -6.67 10.83 -28.64
C ASP A 677 -5.23 11.01 -29.12
N GLY A 678 -4.54 9.90 -29.43
CA GLY A 678 -3.27 9.90 -30.16
C GLY A 678 -2.05 9.37 -29.38
N ILE A 679 -2.21 8.94 -28.13
CA ILE A 679 -1.10 8.41 -27.32
C ILE A 679 -0.62 7.05 -27.85
N LYS A 680 0.62 7.01 -28.33
CA LYS A 680 1.26 5.79 -28.91
C LYS A 680 2.18 5.03 -27.94
N GLY A 681 2.57 5.67 -26.84
CA GLY A 681 3.48 5.12 -25.83
C GLY A 681 2.92 3.91 -25.07
N VAL A 682 3.69 3.42 -24.09
CA VAL A 682 3.24 2.36 -23.20
C VAL A 682 2.16 2.90 -22.26
N ILE A 683 1.02 2.21 -22.16
CA ILE A 683 -0.01 2.53 -21.15
C ILE A 683 0.20 1.61 -19.96
N VAL A 684 0.17 2.18 -18.75
CA VAL A 684 0.51 1.52 -17.49
C VAL A 684 -0.73 1.39 -16.61
N PHE A 685 -0.94 0.23 -15.98
CA PHE A 685 -2.07 0.00 -15.07
C PHE A 685 -1.68 -0.91 -13.89
N GLY A 686 -2.15 -0.59 -12.69
CA GLY A 686 -1.81 -1.33 -11.47
C GLY A 686 -2.45 -2.72 -11.36
N ASP A 687 -1.77 -3.65 -10.68
CA ASP A 687 -2.18 -5.06 -10.49
C ASP A 687 -3.42 -5.28 -9.60
N GLY A 688 -3.98 -4.22 -9.04
CA GLY A 688 -5.18 -4.30 -8.22
C GLY A 688 -4.99 -4.88 -6.81
N PHE A 689 -3.76 -5.19 -6.41
CA PHE A 689 -3.44 -6.09 -5.29
C PHE A 689 -4.05 -7.50 -5.45
N MET A 690 -4.26 -7.93 -6.69
CA MET A 690 -4.85 -9.23 -7.00
C MET A 690 -3.82 -10.36 -6.99
N GLY A 691 -2.52 -10.05 -7.05
CA GLY A 691 -1.47 -11.01 -7.28
C GLY A 691 -1.33 -11.36 -8.77
N LEU A 692 -0.10 -11.39 -9.25
CA LEU A 692 0.23 -11.33 -10.68
C LEU A 692 -0.35 -12.47 -11.53
N ASP A 693 -0.48 -13.67 -10.96
CA ASP A 693 -0.97 -14.85 -11.66
C ASP A 693 -2.46 -14.68 -12.05
N ASN A 694 -3.24 -13.89 -11.29
CA ASN A 694 -4.65 -13.60 -11.57
C ASN A 694 -4.87 -12.66 -12.76
N TRP A 695 -3.80 -12.12 -13.36
CA TRP A 695 -3.84 -11.37 -14.61
C TRP A 695 -3.58 -12.22 -15.87
N GLN A 696 -3.34 -13.53 -15.71
CA GLN A 696 -3.26 -14.48 -16.82
C GLN A 696 -4.50 -14.37 -17.74
N GLY A 697 -4.27 -14.16 -19.04
CA GLY A 697 -5.34 -14.07 -20.04
C GLY A 697 -6.19 -12.78 -20.02
N LYS A 698 -6.07 -11.91 -19.01
CA LYS A 698 -6.77 -10.61 -18.97
C LYS A 698 -6.09 -9.59 -19.90
N LEU A 699 -6.91 -8.73 -20.54
CA LEU A 699 -6.50 -7.59 -21.39
C LEU A 699 -5.53 -7.92 -22.55
N GLN A 700 -5.35 -9.19 -22.93
CA GLN A 700 -4.32 -9.64 -23.89
C GLN A 700 -4.47 -9.13 -25.34
N ASN A 701 -5.64 -8.57 -25.69
CA ASN A 701 -5.93 -8.02 -27.02
C ASN A 701 -5.57 -6.52 -27.14
N ILE A 702 -4.81 -5.97 -26.18
CA ILE A 702 -4.43 -4.56 -26.12
C ILE A 702 -2.91 -4.42 -26.28
N ASP A 703 -2.47 -3.72 -27.33
CA ASP A 703 -1.06 -3.47 -27.61
C ASP A 703 -0.47 -2.35 -26.73
N ASN A 704 0.83 -2.51 -26.42
CA ASN A 704 1.63 -1.61 -25.60
C ASN A 704 0.98 -1.28 -24.24
N LEU A 705 0.42 -2.30 -23.58
CA LEU A 705 -0.09 -2.24 -22.21
C LEU A 705 0.90 -2.94 -21.25
N LEU A 706 1.18 -2.32 -20.10
CA LEU A 706 2.16 -2.75 -19.10
C LEU A 706 1.50 -2.85 -17.72
N LEU A 707 1.59 -4.03 -17.11
CA LEU A 707 1.16 -4.28 -15.74
C LEU A 707 2.17 -3.65 -14.77
N ASP A 708 1.67 -2.92 -13.79
CA ASP A 708 2.44 -2.30 -12.73
C ASP A 708 2.19 -3.00 -11.40
N VAL A 709 3.25 -3.40 -10.70
CA VAL A 709 3.17 -4.02 -9.36
C VAL A 709 4.07 -3.33 -8.37
N HIS A 710 3.52 -3.03 -7.20
CA HIS A 710 4.26 -2.39 -6.11
C HIS A 710 4.73 -3.44 -5.11
N GLN A 711 5.99 -3.36 -4.68
CA GLN A 711 6.65 -4.44 -3.94
C GLN A 711 7.32 -3.90 -2.67
N TYR A 712 6.75 -4.27 -1.52
CA TYR A 712 7.18 -3.84 -0.20
C TYR A 712 7.06 -4.98 0.81
N VAL A 713 8.08 -5.23 1.64
CA VAL A 713 8.05 -6.25 2.70
C VAL A 713 7.45 -5.75 4.03
N VAL A 714 7.02 -4.50 4.13
CA VAL A 714 6.74 -3.85 5.43
C VAL A 714 5.26 -3.78 5.82
N PHE A 715 4.34 -3.94 4.86
CA PHE A 715 2.90 -3.78 5.11
C PHE A 715 2.15 -5.10 5.39
N ASN A 716 2.72 -6.24 4.97
CA ASN A 716 2.28 -7.59 5.35
C ASN A 716 3.05 -8.05 6.61
N ILE A 717 2.35 -8.64 7.59
CA ILE A 717 2.96 -8.96 8.90
C ILE A 717 3.98 -10.11 8.84
N ASP A 718 3.82 -11.09 7.94
CA ASP A 718 4.74 -12.21 7.81
C ASP A 718 6.02 -11.79 7.10
N GLN A 719 5.91 -10.97 6.04
CA GLN A 719 7.05 -10.35 5.36
C GLN A 719 7.83 -9.40 6.29
N LEU A 720 7.12 -8.59 7.09
CA LEU A 720 7.72 -7.67 8.07
C LEU A 720 8.51 -8.45 9.13
N SER A 721 7.99 -9.60 9.54
CA SER A 721 8.58 -10.52 10.52
C SER A 721 9.82 -11.28 10.01
N LEU A 722 10.08 -11.29 8.69
CA LEU A 722 11.24 -11.98 8.14
C LEU A 722 12.54 -11.35 8.63
N LYS A 723 13.52 -12.20 8.95
CA LYS A 723 14.88 -11.75 9.27
C LYS A 723 15.56 -11.13 8.03
N PRO A 724 16.61 -10.32 8.21
CA PRO A 724 17.45 -9.80 7.13
C PRO A 724 17.88 -10.86 6.10
N ARG A 725 18.36 -12.03 6.54
CA ARG A 725 18.66 -13.17 5.64
C ARG A 725 17.46 -13.56 4.77
N ASP A 726 16.30 -13.71 5.40
CA ASP A 726 15.10 -14.25 4.75
C ASP A 726 14.48 -13.22 3.80
N LYS A 727 14.48 -11.92 4.15
CA LYS A 727 14.14 -10.80 3.25
C LYS A 727 15.04 -10.77 2.02
N LEU A 728 16.36 -10.91 2.22
CA LEU A 728 17.34 -10.93 1.13
C LEU A 728 17.17 -12.15 0.20
N ASN A 729 16.91 -13.34 0.77
CA ASN A 729 16.58 -14.53 -0.02
C ASN A 729 15.22 -14.42 -0.74
N PHE A 730 14.22 -13.78 -0.12
CA PHE A 730 12.91 -13.55 -0.72
C PHE A 730 13.01 -12.67 -1.96
N ALA A 731 13.78 -11.57 -1.89
CA ALA A 731 14.08 -10.76 -3.07
C ALA A 731 14.81 -11.55 -4.16
N CYS A 732 15.97 -12.15 -3.82
CA CYS A 732 16.79 -12.88 -4.79
C CYS A 732 16.07 -14.06 -5.47
N SER A 733 15.23 -14.78 -4.74
CA SER A 733 14.61 -16.03 -5.20
C SER A 733 13.14 -15.87 -5.57
N ALA A 734 12.31 -15.39 -4.63
CA ALA A 734 10.86 -15.38 -4.78
C ALA A 734 10.38 -14.25 -5.71
N TRP A 735 10.83 -13.02 -5.51
CA TRP A 735 10.50 -11.90 -6.41
C TRP A 735 11.05 -12.13 -7.82
N THR A 736 12.30 -12.54 -7.97
CA THR A 736 12.87 -12.92 -9.28
C THR A 736 12.00 -13.98 -10.01
N GLN A 737 11.48 -14.96 -9.28
CA GLN A 737 10.62 -16.00 -9.87
C GLN A 737 9.19 -15.49 -10.13
N GLN A 738 8.66 -14.59 -9.30
CA GLN A 738 7.36 -13.95 -9.48
C GLN A 738 7.37 -13.04 -10.72
N SER A 739 8.37 -12.16 -10.89
CA SER A 739 8.53 -11.32 -12.08
C SER A 739 8.62 -12.16 -13.36
N ARG A 740 9.38 -13.27 -13.36
CA ARG A 740 9.45 -14.20 -14.50
C ARG A 740 8.13 -14.89 -14.84
N ARG A 741 7.34 -15.31 -13.84
CA ARG A 741 6.01 -15.91 -14.09
C ARG A 741 5.00 -14.88 -14.57
N SER A 742 5.11 -13.63 -14.13
CA SER A 742 4.27 -12.55 -14.63
C SER A 742 4.60 -12.22 -16.09
N MET A 743 5.90 -12.19 -16.44
CA MET A 743 6.39 -11.99 -17.80
C MET A 743 6.01 -13.09 -18.81
N ASP A 744 5.70 -14.30 -18.34
CA ASP A 744 5.23 -15.40 -19.18
C ASP A 744 3.70 -15.38 -19.29
N ARG A 745 3.18 -15.10 -20.49
CA ARG A 745 1.73 -15.09 -20.79
C ARG A 745 1.02 -16.43 -20.55
N THR A 746 1.75 -17.52 -20.35
CA THR A 746 1.19 -18.83 -19.96
C THR A 746 1.00 -18.98 -18.45
N THR A 747 1.59 -18.11 -17.61
CA THR A 747 1.41 -18.11 -16.15
C THR A 747 0.95 -16.77 -15.55
N GLY A 748 1.04 -15.67 -16.29
CA GLY A 748 0.66 -14.33 -15.87
C GLY A 748 0.32 -13.42 -17.07
N PHE A 749 0.49 -12.11 -16.91
CA PHE A 749 0.01 -11.11 -17.87
C PHE A 749 0.89 -10.95 -19.14
N GLY A 750 2.19 -11.19 -19.04
CA GLY A 750 3.18 -10.69 -19.99
C GLY A 750 3.86 -9.41 -19.46
N PRO A 751 3.99 -8.34 -20.26
CA PRO A 751 4.70 -7.10 -19.89
C PRO A 751 4.40 -6.60 -18.47
N THR A 752 5.39 -6.68 -17.57
CA THR A 752 5.24 -6.33 -16.15
C THR A 752 6.48 -5.62 -15.63
N MET A 753 6.30 -4.51 -14.92
CA MET A 753 7.36 -3.74 -14.22
C MET A 753 7.04 -3.57 -12.74
N CYS A 754 8.01 -3.08 -11.96
CA CYS A 754 7.78 -2.66 -10.58
C CYS A 754 7.85 -1.14 -10.42
N GLY A 755 6.70 -0.44 -10.50
CA GLY A 755 6.58 1.01 -10.46
C GLY A 755 6.81 1.66 -9.10
N GLU A 756 6.76 0.86 -8.02
CA GLU A 756 7.17 1.29 -6.69
C GLU A 756 7.79 0.17 -5.85
N TRP A 757 8.92 0.47 -5.23
CA TRP A 757 9.58 -0.35 -4.22
C TRP A 757 10.53 0.51 -3.38
N SER A 758 10.93 0.01 -2.21
CA SER A 758 12.00 0.61 -1.39
C SER A 758 12.81 -0.48 -0.67
N GLN A 759 14.00 -0.14 -0.16
CA GLN A 759 14.80 -1.06 0.67
C GLN A 759 14.41 -1.02 2.16
N ALA A 760 13.32 -0.32 2.52
CA ALA A 760 12.85 -0.24 3.90
C ALA A 760 12.47 -1.63 4.43
N ASP A 761 12.99 -2.00 5.60
CA ASP A 761 12.78 -3.32 6.21
C ASP A 761 11.78 -3.33 7.38
N SER A 762 11.25 -2.16 7.75
CA SER A 762 10.28 -1.94 8.83
C SER A 762 9.26 -0.85 8.48
N ASP A 763 8.06 -0.90 9.09
CA ASP A 763 7.04 0.15 8.97
C ASP A 763 7.20 1.28 10.02
N CYS A 764 8.46 1.60 10.34
CA CYS A 764 8.85 2.53 11.40
C CYS A 764 8.83 4.01 11.02
N THR A 765 8.84 4.32 9.72
CA THR A 765 8.93 5.70 9.23
C THR A 765 7.71 6.52 9.66
N THR A 766 7.93 7.75 10.16
CA THR A 766 6.84 8.60 10.68
C THR A 766 5.73 8.78 9.64
N PHE A 767 4.49 8.48 10.03
CA PHE A 767 3.28 8.55 9.21
C PHE A 767 3.20 7.63 7.97
N ILE A 768 4.11 6.66 7.80
CA ILE A 768 4.02 5.65 6.72
C ILE A 768 2.70 4.84 6.80
N ASN A 769 2.15 4.72 8.01
CA ASN A 769 0.89 4.04 8.31
C ASN A 769 -0.33 5.00 8.41
N ASN A 770 -0.25 6.19 7.79
CA ASN A 770 -1.10 7.37 8.00
C ASN A 770 -0.74 8.20 9.25
N VAL A 771 -1.21 9.45 9.30
CA VAL A 771 -0.98 10.39 10.41
C VAL A 771 -1.60 9.87 11.70
N ALA A 772 -0.90 10.09 12.82
CA ALA A 772 -1.30 9.66 14.17
C ALA A 772 -1.60 8.15 14.32
N THR A 773 -1.09 7.32 13.40
CA THR A 773 -1.18 5.85 13.45
C THR A 773 0.19 5.26 13.78
N GLY A 774 0.23 4.20 14.61
CA GLY A 774 1.47 3.55 15.04
C GLY A 774 2.05 2.52 14.05
N THR A 775 2.93 1.65 14.54
CA THR A 775 3.74 0.70 13.74
C THR A 775 3.34 -0.75 14.05
N ARG A 776 3.37 -1.63 13.05
CA ARG A 776 3.24 -3.09 13.26
C ARG A 776 4.52 -3.63 13.89
N TRP A 777 5.68 -3.06 13.54
CA TRP A 777 6.99 -3.37 14.09
C TRP A 777 7.01 -3.42 15.62
N GLU A 778 6.51 -2.35 16.27
CA GLU A 778 6.48 -2.22 17.74
C GLU A 778 5.15 -2.70 18.36
N GLY A 779 4.15 -3.04 17.54
CA GLY A 779 2.83 -3.42 18.02
C GLY A 779 2.00 -2.25 18.53
N THR A 780 2.12 -1.08 17.88
CA THR A 780 1.41 0.17 18.20
C THR A 780 0.39 0.58 17.14
N PHE A 781 0.22 -0.20 16.07
CA PHE A 781 -0.72 0.03 14.97
C PHE A 781 -2.18 -0.21 15.42
N ASP A 782 -2.81 0.78 16.04
CA ASP A 782 -4.24 0.77 16.35
C ASP A 782 -5.08 1.41 15.24
N THR A 783 -6.04 0.63 14.73
CA THR A 783 -7.07 1.03 13.76
C THR A 783 -8.42 1.38 14.42
N GLY A 784 -8.53 1.26 15.74
CA GLY A 784 -9.80 1.32 16.47
C GLY A 784 -10.70 0.08 16.30
N ASN A 785 -10.21 -0.95 15.59
CA ASN A 785 -10.92 -2.20 15.34
C ASN A 785 -10.01 -3.41 15.61
N ALA A 786 -10.38 -4.22 16.60
CA ALA A 786 -9.56 -5.36 17.05
C ALA A 786 -9.29 -6.46 16.00
N SER A 787 -10.02 -6.48 14.87
CA SER A 787 -9.74 -7.40 13.75
C SER A 787 -8.75 -6.84 12.71
N THR A 788 -8.26 -5.62 12.90
CA THR A 788 -7.32 -4.93 11.98
C THR A 788 -6.19 -4.19 12.70
N SER A 789 -6.30 -3.96 14.02
CA SER A 789 -5.22 -3.41 14.84
C SER A 789 -4.16 -4.46 15.16
N ILE A 790 -2.88 -4.12 15.00
CA ILE A 790 -1.74 -5.00 15.30
C ILE A 790 -1.08 -4.50 16.59
N LEU A 791 -1.62 -4.96 17.72
CA LEU A 791 -1.22 -4.53 19.08
C LEU A 791 -0.23 -5.50 19.74
N SER A 792 0.66 -6.09 18.94
CA SER A 792 1.74 -6.98 19.38
C SER A 792 2.92 -6.84 18.41
N PRO A 793 4.17 -6.73 18.88
CA PRO A 793 5.32 -6.44 18.02
C PRO A 793 5.55 -7.48 16.91
N GLN A 794 5.69 -7.01 15.66
CA GLN A 794 5.95 -7.84 14.49
C GLN A 794 7.37 -7.72 13.91
N CYS A 795 8.30 -7.03 14.57
CA CYS A 795 9.71 -7.18 14.21
C CYS A 795 10.19 -8.63 14.41
N PRO A 796 11.31 -9.08 13.81
CA PRO A 796 11.78 -10.46 13.89
C PRO A 796 12.01 -11.02 15.31
N LEU A 797 12.16 -10.15 16.32
CA LEU A 797 12.27 -10.55 17.75
C LEU A 797 10.92 -10.86 18.42
N LYS A 798 9.79 -10.49 17.80
CA LYS A 798 8.39 -10.63 18.28
C LYS A 798 8.22 -10.44 19.80
N SER A 799 8.80 -9.37 20.32
CA SER A 799 8.86 -9.06 21.75
C SER A 799 8.99 -7.56 21.99
N SER A 800 8.89 -7.12 23.25
CA SER A 800 9.05 -5.70 23.66
C SER A 800 10.48 -5.14 23.50
N GLN A 801 11.35 -5.83 22.76
CA GLN A 801 12.65 -5.33 22.30
C GLN A 801 12.59 -4.78 20.86
N CYS A 802 11.48 -5.00 20.15
CA CYS A 802 11.19 -4.31 18.91
C CYS A 802 11.05 -2.81 19.18
N SER A 803 11.95 -2.01 18.58
CA SER A 803 11.93 -0.55 18.63
C SER A 803 12.19 0.01 17.23
N CYS A 804 11.57 1.14 16.93
CA CYS A 804 11.84 1.93 15.73
C CYS A 804 13.07 2.85 15.85
N ASP A 805 13.79 2.85 16.98
CA ASP A 805 15.01 3.64 17.19
C ASP A 805 16.06 3.38 16.09
N THR A 806 16.34 2.11 15.76
CA THR A 806 17.40 1.78 14.77
C THR A 806 16.99 2.07 13.32
N PRO A 807 15.80 1.69 12.83
CA PRO A 807 15.38 2.06 11.47
C PRO A 807 15.26 3.57 11.24
N ASN A 808 14.84 4.34 12.27
CA ASN A 808 14.73 5.80 12.19
C ASN A 808 16.01 6.55 12.63
N ALA A 809 17.08 5.87 13.03
CA ALA A 809 18.35 6.50 13.40
C ALA A 809 18.98 7.25 12.22
N ASP A 810 19.92 8.15 12.51
CA ASP A 810 20.79 8.70 11.48
C ASP A 810 21.59 7.56 10.83
N PRO A 811 21.64 7.46 9.49
CA PRO A 811 22.38 6.39 8.82
C PRO A 811 23.87 6.34 9.16
N ARG A 812 24.47 7.38 9.76
CA ARG A 812 25.85 7.33 10.27
C ARG A 812 25.98 6.36 11.46
N ASP A 813 24.92 6.20 12.25
CA ASP A 813 24.89 5.37 13.45
C ASP A 813 24.42 3.92 13.18
N TYR A 814 23.93 3.63 11.97
CA TYR A 814 23.59 2.26 11.54
C TYR A 814 24.82 1.33 11.63
N HIS A 815 24.66 0.18 12.30
CA HIS A 815 25.68 -0.86 12.37
C HIS A 815 26.10 -1.32 10.95
N PRO A 816 27.41 -1.56 10.66
CA PRO A 816 27.89 -1.84 9.31
C PRO A 816 27.18 -3.02 8.61
N GLU A 817 26.84 -4.07 9.35
CA GLU A 817 26.13 -5.23 8.81
C GLU A 817 24.66 -4.91 8.44
N TYR A 818 24.00 -3.96 9.12
CA TYR A 818 22.65 -3.49 8.75
C TYR A 818 22.69 -2.63 7.48
N LYS A 819 23.68 -1.74 7.33
CA LYS A 819 23.91 -1.00 6.07
C LYS A 819 24.10 -1.95 4.89
N LYS A 820 24.98 -2.93 5.08
CA LYS A 820 25.31 -3.97 4.10
C LYS A 820 24.10 -4.84 3.74
N PHE A 821 23.24 -5.16 4.70
CA PHE A 821 21.95 -5.80 4.43
C PHE A 821 21.07 -4.91 3.56
N LEU A 822 20.78 -3.67 3.95
CA LEU A 822 19.91 -2.75 3.18
C LEU A 822 20.44 -2.54 1.75
N TYR A 823 21.75 -2.39 1.59
CA TYR A 823 22.44 -2.28 0.31
C TYR A 823 22.25 -3.52 -0.58
N GLN A 824 22.49 -4.72 -0.04
CA GLN A 824 22.32 -5.97 -0.81
C GLN A 824 20.84 -6.28 -1.06
N PHE A 825 19.94 -5.91 -0.16
CA PHE A 825 18.49 -6.04 -0.34
C PHE A 825 17.96 -5.11 -1.43
N ALA A 826 18.51 -3.90 -1.56
CA ALA A 826 18.22 -3.02 -2.68
C ALA A 826 18.71 -3.61 -4.02
N ILE A 827 19.94 -4.13 -4.08
CA ILE A 827 20.46 -4.76 -5.31
C ILE A 827 19.68 -6.03 -5.66
N ALA A 828 19.28 -6.83 -4.67
CA ALA A 828 18.44 -8.02 -4.88
C ALA A 828 17.07 -7.66 -5.48
N GLN A 829 16.48 -6.54 -5.05
CA GLN A 829 15.25 -6.00 -5.63
C GLN A 829 15.46 -5.52 -7.07
N MET A 830 16.52 -4.74 -7.34
CA MET A 830 16.87 -4.33 -8.71
C MET A 830 17.09 -5.55 -9.63
N ASP A 831 17.87 -6.55 -9.21
CA ASP A 831 18.12 -7.78 -9.99
C ASP A 831 16.83 -8.60 -10.21
N ALA A 832 15.89 -8.59 -9.26
CA ALA A 832 14.60 -9.27 -9.37
C ALA A 832 13.66 -8.57 -10.37
N PHE A 833 13.52 -7.25 -10.27
CA PHE A 833 12.61 -6.47 -11.12
C PHE A 833 13.16 -6.26 -12.54
N GLU A 834 14.49 -6.30 -12.72
CA GLU A 834 15.14 -6.41 -14.03
C GLU A 834 15.02 -7.81 -14.68
N ALA A 835 14.40 -8.79 -14.00
CA ALA A 835 13.87 -9.98 -14.66
C ALA A 835 12.42 -9.79 -15.20
N GLY A 836 11.80 -8.63 -14.92
CA GLY A 836 10.65 -8.07 -15.62
C GLY A 836 11.08 -6.98 -16.61
N TRP A 837 10.28 -5.94 -16.76
CA TRP A 837 10.62 -4.74 -17.56
C TRP A 837 11.48 -3.71 -16.81
N GLY A 838 11.93 -4.00 -15.59
CA GLY A 838 12.64 -3.06 -14.74
C GLY A 838 11.74 -2.42 -13.67
N TRP A 839 12.15 -1.26 -13.16
CA TRP A 839 11.64 -0.71 -11.91
C TRP A 839 11.67 0.82 -11.82
N PHE A 840 10.83 1.37 -10.95
CA PHE A 840 10.91 2.73 -10.44
C PHE A 840 11.00 2.71 -8.90
N TYR A 841 12.02 3.35 -8.33
CA TYR A 841 12.18 3.41 -6.87
C TYR A 841 11.22 4.43 -6.23
N TRP A 842 10.69 4.13 -5.04
CA TRP A 842 9.83 5.00 -4.24
C TRP A 842 10.55 5.52 -2.98
N THR A 843 10.96 6.79 -2.90
CA THR A 843 10.88 7.92 -3.85
C THR A 843 12.27 8.59 -4.01
N TRP A 844 12.43 9.63 -4.82
CA TRP A 844 13.74 10.31 -4.94
C TRP A 844 14.18 10.99 -3.62
N GLU A 845 13.31 11.80 -3.03
CA GLU A 845 13.59 12.67 -1.89
C GLU A 845 12.47 12.57 -0.85
N THR A 846 12.83 12.69 0.43
CA THR A 846 11.91 12.80 1.57
C THR A 846 12.49 13.83 2.54
N GLU A 847 11.70 14.45 3.41
CA GLU A 847 12.27 15.43 4.37
C GLU A 847 13.32 14.81 5.30
N ARG A 848 13.10 13.56 5.72
CA ARG A 848 13.95 12.85 6.71
C ARG A 848 13.91 11.31 6.68
N ALA A 849 13.19 10.68 5.74
CA ALA A 849 13.00 9.23 5.69
C ALA A 849 14.01 8.55 4.74
N THR A 850 15.24 8.31 5.21
CA THR A 850 16.36 7.85 4.37
C THR A 850 16.15 6.48 3.70
N GLN A 851 15.43 5.54 4.32
CA GLN A 851 15.14 4.23 3.71
C GLN A 851 14.10 4.30 2.56
N TRP A 852 13.51 5.49 2.35
CA TRP A 852 12.52 5.81 1.32
C TRP A 852 12.97 6.95 0.39
N SER A 853 14.24 7.36 0.43
CA SER A 853 14.82 8.37 -0.46
C SER A 853 16.02 7.77 -1.20
N TYR A 854 15.94 7.75 -2.53
CA TYR A 854 17.04 7.27 -3.37
C TYR A 854 18.29 8.13 -3.21
N ARG A 855 18.11 9.46 -3.09
CA ARG A 855 19.20 10.41 -2.88
C ARG A 855 19.92 10.15 -1.55
N ARG A 856 19.17 10.14 -0.44
CA ARG A 856 19.74 9.94 0.90
C ARG A 856 20.28 8.54 1.11
N GLY A 857 19.66 7.52 0.51
CA GLY A 857 20.16 6.15 0.54
C GLY A 857 21.52 5.99 -0.15
N ARG A 858 21.77 6.74 -1.24
CA ARG A 858 23.11 6.84 -1.88
C ARG A 858 24.10 7.57 -0.99
N GLU A 859 23.74 8.71 -0.42
CA GLU A 859 24.57 9.47 0.52
C GLU A 859 24.96 8.63 1.76
N ALA A 860 24.04 7.79 2.24
CA ALA A 860 24.22 6.91 3.40
C ALA A 860 25.00 5.60 3.11
N GLY A 861 25.18 5.24 1.84
CA GLY A 861 25.79 3.97 1.41
C GLY A 861 24.88 2.74 1.55
N ILE A 862 23.55 2.92 1.53
CA ILE A 862 22.55 1.83 1.55
C ILE A 862 21.84 1.62 0.19
N LEU A 863 22.28 2.35 -0.85
CA LEU A 863 21.91 2.18 -2.25
C LEU A 863 23.15 2.31 -3.15
N PRO A 864 23.18 1.70 -4.36
CA PRO A 864 24.30 1.81 -5.28
C PRO A 864 24.43 3.23 -5.85
N GLN A 865 25.68 3.68 -6.08
CA GLN A 865 25.95 5.06 -6.49
C GLN A 865 25.43 5.39 -7.89
N THR A 866 25.30 4.40 -8.78
CA THR A 866 24.47 4.47 -9.98
C THR A 866 23.51 3.28 -10.02
N ALA A 867 22.38 3.42 -10.72
CA ALA A 867 21.39 2.34 -10.86
C ALA A 867 21.93 1.10 -11.61
N PHE A 868 23.01 1.26 -12.41
CA PHE A 868 23.54 0.22 -13.30
C PHE A 868 24.90 -0.38 -12.87
N GLU A 869 25.72 0.32 -12.07
CA GLU A 869 26.98 -0.21 -11.53
C GLU A 869 26.77 -0.83 -10.15
N ARG A 870 26.59 -2.15 -10.12
CA ARG A 870 26.31 -2.93 -8.89
C ARG A 870 27.44 -3.94 -8.64
N ASP A 871 28.09 -3.85 -7.49
CA ASP A 871 29.29 -4.64 -7.13
C ASP A 871 28.97 -6.01 -6.50
N TRP A 872 27.75 -6.15 -5.96
CA TRP A 872 27.16 -7.39 -5.46
C TRP A 872 26.11 -7.94 -6.43
N LYS A 873 25.81 -9.24 -6.33
CA LYS A 873 24.72 -9.93 -7.04
C LYS A 873 24.15 -11.05 -6.20
N CYS A 874 22.88 -11.38 -6.41
CA CYS A 874 22.23 -12.51 -5.77
C CYS A 874 23.01 -13.83 -6.01
N PRO A 875 23.34 -14.59 -4.95
CA PRO A 875 24.04 -15.86 -5.08
C PRO A 875 23.16 -16.95 -5.67
N ARG A 876 23.79 -18.00 -6.22
CA ARG A 876 23.08 -19.18 -6.75
C ARG A 876 22.69 -20.18 -5.67
N ASP A 877 23.31 -20.11 -4.50
CA ASP A 877 22.99 -20.93 -3.34
C ASP A 877 22.51 -20.01 -2.20
N PRO A 878 21.28 -20.18 -1.68
CA PRO A 878 20.80 -19.41 -0.52
C PRO A 878 21.66 -19.57 0.75
N ARG A 879 22.60 -20.52 0.77
CA ARG A 879 23.60 -20.69 1.83
C ARG A 879 24.78 -19.70 1.76
N ASP A 880 24.96 -19.03 0.62
CA ASP A 880 25.93 -17.93 0.54
C ASP A 880 25.40 -16.66 1.25
N LEU A 881 24.12 -16.66 1.67
CA LEU A 881 23.48 -15.61 2.48
C LEU A 881 23.59 -15.87 4.00
N ASP A 882 24.23 -16.94 4.46
CA ASP A 882 24.40 -17.29 5.89
C ASP A 882 25.04 -16.16 6.74
N SER A 883 25.76 -15.21 6.12
CA SER A 883 26.34 -14.06 6.83
C SER A 883 25.31 -13.11 7.49
N PHE A 884 24.02 -13.26 7.19
CA PHE A 884 22.92 -12.45 7.74
C PHE A 884 22.04 -13.18 8.77
N GLU A 885 22.45 -14.35 9.29
CA GLU A 885 21.65 -15.08 10.32
C GLU A 885 21.62 -14.40 11.70
N GLY A 886 22.63 -13.58 11.99
CA GLY A 886 22.89 -12.94 13.30
C GLY A 886 22.46 -11.48 13.41
N ILE A 887 21.62 -11.00 12.48
CA ILE A 887 20.95 -9.70 12.51
C ILE A 887 19.45 -9.93 12.74
#